data_AF-A0A5Q4FAB0-F1
#
_entry.id   AF-A0A5Q4FAB0-F1
#
_cell.length_a   1.000
_cell.length_b   1.000
_cell.length_c   1.000
_cell.angle_alpha   90.00
_cell.angle_beta   90.00
_cell.angle_gamma   90.00
#
_symmetry.space_group_name_H-M   'P 1'
#
loop_
_entity.id
_entity.type
_entity.pdbx_description
1 polymer ?
#
loop_
_entity_poly.entity_id
_entity_poly.type
_entity_poly.pdbx_seq_one_letter_code
_entity_poly.pdbx_strand_id
1 'polypeptide(L)'
;MVIRSFSMASYRIRSAFFYLLLTLTLSFQACRTGSPVTADHPIGQHSDSSVTGQPYAPSLLSEFRAAWVATVANIDWPSQPGLTTDQQKEELIRILDRAASLHLNAVLFQVRPAGDAFYKSSYEPWSPWLTGEMGKAPEPYYDPLEFAVKEAHKRGLELHAWFNPYRVGHSSHSGIYSDDHISVTHPHLVHQYGDFLWLDPGLPEAREHTLRVILDVVRRYDIDAVHFDDYFYPYPSYAGGADFPDSLSWNKAADPNILISRDEWRRENVNQLIRELYDRIREVKPFVRFGISPFGIWRPGTPWLTTGFDTYRELHADARLWLNSGWVDYFSPQIYYRTDQIAQPFPVILNWWSDENIKQRHLWPGLYTSRLWTEENLWQSSEITGQVYTARAFPGVTGVIHFSMKTFLQNSQQINQILTSGPYALPAVVPATPWLDEPLPAPPLFSVTENEQQWRLRFYHDPDNRIRNRVLQIRRNGNTDSVTIPGSRKELIFDNSHRILPDSFSLFSMNQTGGTSSSVEYYFQKPAPFPKFSDPAILPRSVWSEEPAAGIHAHAARLSGGVEDTLRFEDLSLTIHSLMRSMAFPDRLLKLDLGEVMDGDNYSELVSFSLRRGDVTETVSMQSGTAMNWYGYHISLLKTDFQREIAHFELATTGSLSVSRASQRVPGDHRQRFRIPHLVNRIVYIQTSLPPHTDQGSGFKDRLRSYQEFSQNLNLFTDIPHHFYISPDGDIYEGRNPSIAGDTAGRMNPAGALLIWLPSTLTSDESEAASEAALRLTTNLMQHFDLDHSDLCMSDAAESNCVYACFGEECDKWDRDNLRNWLREQVIAGEL
;
A
#
# COMPACT_ATOMS: atom_id res chain seq x y z
N MET A 1 -63.74 3.35 48.70
CA MET A 1 -64.52 4.51 48.20
C MET A 1 -64.03 4.78 46.78
N VAL A 2 -64.86 4.42 45.78
CA VAL A 2 -64.86 4.78 44.33
C VAL A 2 -63.50 4.75 43.58
N ILE A 3 -63.03 3.65 42.96
CA ILE A 3 -63.45 2.93 41.71
C ILE A 3 -62.93 3.58 40.42
N ARG A 4 -62.00 2.89 39.71
CA ARG A 4 -62.23 2.28 38.38
C ARG A 4 -61.07 1.36 37.96
N SER A 5 -61.35 0.05 37.99
CA SER A 5 -60.61 -1.03 37.33
C SER A 5 -61.64 -2.00 36.74
N PHE A 6 -61.51 -2.38 35.46
CA PHE A 6 -62.10 -3.53 34.75
C PHE A 6 -61.43 -3.52 33.36
N SER A 7 -60.57 -4.45 32.91
CA SER A 7 -60.65 -5.91 32.71
C SER A 7 -61.77 -6.39 31.78
N MET A 8 -61.39 -6.96 30.63
CA MET A 8 -61.73 -8.30 30.11
C MET A 8 -61.34 -8.36 28.60
N ALA A 9 -60.47 -9.25 28.10
CA ALA A 9 -60.46 -10.73 28.05
C ALA A 9 -60.91 -11.25 26.68
N SER A 10 -60.10 -12.12 26.05
CA SER A 10 -60.41 -13.26 25.13
C SER A 10 -59.09 -13.68 24.43
N TYR A 11 -58.29 -14.70 24.85
CA TYR A 11 -58.42 -16.17 24.63
C TYR A 11 -58.68 -16.55 23.16
N ARG A 12 -58.06 -17.53 22.45
CA ARG A 12 -57.28 -18.77 22.70
C ARG A 12 -56.69 -19.22 21.32
N ILE A 13 -55.40 -19.60 21.17
CA ILE A 13 -54.76 -20.94 21.25
C ILE A 13 -54.48 -21.65 19.90
N ARG A 14 -53.18 -21.95 19.69
CA ARG A 14 -52.48 -23.13 19.07
C ARG A 14 -52.72 -23.45 17.58
N SER A 15 -51.82 -24.07 16.81
CA SER A 15 -50.38 -24.43 16.87
C SER A 15 -50.04 -25.15 15.55
N ALA A 16 -48.76 -25.10 15.15
CA ALA A 16 -47.96 -26.20 14.57
C ALA A 16 -48.09 -26.63 13.07
N PHE A 17 -46.93 -26.52 12.40
CA PHE A 17 -46.22 -27.51 11.57
C PHE A 17 -46.58 -27.76 10.07
N PHE A 18 -45.67 -27.25 9.21
CA PHE A 18 -44.81 -27.91 8.20
C PHE A 18 -45.33 -28.80 7.04
N TYR A 19 -44.74 -28.51 5.85
CA TYR A 19 -44.47 -29.37 4.66
C TYR A 19 -45.67 -29.82 3.81
N LEU A 20 -45.65 -30.00 2.47
CA LEU A 20 -44.71 -29.83 1.35
C LEU A 20 -45.51 -30.22 0.07
N LEU A 21 -45.27 -29.52 -1.05
CA LEU A 21 -45.35 -29.95 -2.47
C LEU A 21 -46.67 -30.43 -3.15
N LEU A 22 -46.69 -30.08 -4.46
CA LEU A 22 -47.29 -30.76 -5.63
C LEU A 22 -48.63 -30.25 -6.24
N THR A 23 -48.46 -29.57 -7.39
CA THR A 23 -49.03 -29.84 -8.73
C THR A 23 -50.38 -29.29 -9.23
N LEU A 24 -50.26 -28.70 -10.45
CA LEU A 24 -51.13 -28.77 -11.65
C LEU A 24 -52.55 -28.16 -11.54
N THR A 25 -53.15 -27.45 -12.50
CA THR A 25 -52.82 -26.83 -13.81
C THR A 25 -54.14 -26.26 -14.34
N LEU A 26 -54.08 -25.20 -15.18
CA LEU A 26 -55.03 -24.83 -16.26
C LEU A 26 -56.46 -24.41 -15.80
N SER A 27 -57.16 -23.40 -16.33
CA SER A 27 -57.04 -22.39 -17.38
C SER A 27 -58.31 -21.53 -17.24
N PHE A 28 -58.31 -20.24 -17.60
CA PHE A 28 -59.28 -19.68 -18.56
C PHE A 28 -58.93 -18.24 -18.93
N GLN A 29 -58.92 -18.01 -20.24
CA GLN A 29 -58.61 -16.79 -20.96
C GLN A 29 -59.71 -15.72 -20.83
N ALA A 30 -59.32 -14.45 -20.92
CA ALA A 30 -60.12 -13.44 -21.62
C ALA A 30 -59.20 -12.40 -22.29
N CYS A 31 -59.20 -12.43 -23.62
CA CYS A 31 -58.57 -11.47 -24.52
C CYS A 31 -59.21 -10.08 -24.44
N ARG A 32 -58.39 -9.01 -24.48
CA ARG A 32 -58.71 -7.79 -25.24
C ARG A 32 -57.47 -7.23 -25.95
N THR A 33 -57.53 -7.39 -27.26
CA THR A 33 -56.86 -6.79 -28.41
C THR A 33 -56.31 -5.36 -28.29
N GLY A 34 -55.12 -5.11 -28.88
CA GLY A 34 -54.73 -3.81 -29.44
C GLY A 34 -53.21 -3.48 -29.45
N SER A 35 -52.42 -4.11 -30.32
CA SER A 35 -51.02 -3.73 -30.69
C SER A 35 -50.99 -2.51 -31.66
N PRO A 36 -49.83 -1.95 -32.11
CA PRO A 36 -48.40 -2.29 -31.91
C PRO A 36 -47.53 -1.08 -31.41
N VAL A 37 -46.26 -1.22 -31.00
CA VAL A 37 -45.06 -1.14 -31.86
C VAL A 37 -43.80 -1.39 -31.00
N THR A 38 -43.08 -2.45 -31.37
CA THR A 38 -41.63 -2.76 -31.29
C THR A 38 -40.79 -2.38 -30.06
N ALA A 39 -40.38 -3.39 -29.30
CA ALA A 39 -39.03 -3.50 -28.74
C ALA A 39 -38.56 -4.96 -28.91
N ASP A 40 -37.58 -5.14 -29.80
CA ASP A 40 -36.87 -6.41 -29.99
C ASP A 40 -35.99 -6.70 -28.76
N HIS A 41 -36.17 -7.89 -28.18
CA HIS A 41 -35.09 -8.63 -27.54
C HIS A 41 -34.51 -9.61 -28.57
N PRO A 42 -33.22 -9.93 -28.45
CA PRO A 42 -32.87 -11.30 -28.03
C PRO A 42 -31.80 -11.26 -26.92
N ILE A 43 -32.02 -11.93 -25.79
CA ILE A 43 -31.62 -13.31 -25.46
C ILE A 43 -30.11 -13.57 -25.66
N GLY A 44 -29.44 -13.91 -24.56
CA GLY A 44 -28.10 -14.49 -24.55
C GLY A 44 -27.48 -14.55 -23.15
N GLN A 45 -28.10 -15.30 -22.22
CA GLN A 45 -27.42 -15.76 -21.01
C GLN A 45 -26.38 -16.83 -21.38
N HIS A 46 -25.13 -16.64 -20.96
CA HIS A 46 -24.16 -17.73 -20.83
C HIS A 46 -23.63 -17.74 -19.38
N SER A 47 -23.96 -18.82 -18.68
CA SER A 47 -23.34 -19.26 -17.42
C SER A 47 -22.28 -20.33 -17.73
N ASP A 48 -21.22 -20.32 -16.91
CA ASP A 48 -20.12 -21.27 -16.76
C ASP A 48 -19.07 -21.40 -17.89
N SER A 49 -17.90 -20.79 -17.63
CA SER A 49 -16.60 -21.44 -17.84
C SER A 49 -15.48 -20.66 -17.13
N SER A 50 -14.80 -21.36 -16.21
CA SER A 50 -13.40 -21.19 -15.78
C SER A 50 -12.89 -19.77 -15.47
N VAL A 51 -12.50 -19.59 -14.20
CA VAL A 51 -11.58 -18.56 -13.70
C VAL A 51 -10.34 -18.49 -14.60
N THR A 52 -10.31 -17.51 -15.51
CA THR A 52 -9.10 -17.06 -16.20
C THR A 52 -8.67 -15.73 -15.59
N GLY A 53 -7.36 -15.62 -15.36
CA GLY A 53 -6.73 -14.65 -14.47
C GLY A 53 -7.16 -13.21 -14.69
N GLN A 54 -7.46 -12.53 -13.58
CA GLN A 54 -7.62 -11.09 -13.52
C GLN A 54 -6.37 -10.41 -14.12
N PRO A 55 -6.52 -9.47 -15.07
CA PRO A 55 -5.42 -8.62 -15.51
C PRO A 55 -4.86 -7.87 -14.29
N TYR A 56 -3.59 -8.10 -13.97
CA TYR A 56 -2.91 -7.51 -12.83
C TYR A 56 -2.76 -6.00 -13.05
N ALA A 57 -3.64 -5.21 -12.44
CA ALA A 57 -3.45 -3.77 -12.29
C ALA A 57 -2.22 -3.55 -11.38
N PRO A 58 -1.28 -2.64 -11.71
CA PRO A 58 -0.13 -2.37 -10.84
C PRO A 58 -0.63 -2.02 -9.43
N SER A 59 -0.07 -2.69 -8.43
CA SER A 59 -0.57 -2.60 -7.04
C SER A 59 -0.43 -1.18 -6.52
N LEU A 60 -1.56 -0.56 -6.17
CA LEU A 60 -1.57 0.75 -5.51
C LEU A 60 -0.76 0.69 -4.21
N LEU A 61 0.04 1.73 -3.93
CA LEU A 61 0.71 1.82 -2.64
C LEU A 61 -0.35 1.92 -1.53
N SER A 62 -0.34 0.95 -0.62
CA SER A 62 -1.24 0.88 0.52
C SER A 62 -0.45 1.19 1.79
N GLU A 63 -0.64 2.39 2.34
CA GLU A 63 0.08 2.86 3.52
C GLU A 63 -0.74 3.92 4.26
N PHE A 64 -0.94 3.76 5.57
CA PHE A 64 -1.61 4.77 6.39
C PHE A 64 -0.67 5.93 6.70
N ARG A 65 -1.11 7.15 6.38
CA ARG A 65 -0.34 8.37 6.56
C ARG A 65 -1.24 9.43 7.17
N ALA A 66 -1.00 9.76 8.43
CA ALA A 66 -1.89 10.65 9.15
C ALA A 66 -1.14 11.64 10.05
N ALA A 67 -1.87 12.64 10.52
CA ALA A 67 -1.40 13.57 11.55
C ALA A 67 -2.49 13.82 12.59
N TRP A 68 -2.08 13.97 13.85
CA TRP A 68 -2.96 14.46 14.91
C TRP A 68 -3.19 15.96 14.77
N VAL A 69 -4.44 16.38 14.95
CA VAL A 69 -4.88 17.77 15.07
C VAL A 69 -5.50 17.93 16.46
N ALA A 70 -4.68 18.40 17.39
CA ALA A 70 -5.03 18.63 18.79
C ALA A 70 -5.75 19.97 18.96
N THR A 71 -6.85 19.93 19.70
CA THR A 71 -7.71 21.09 20.00
C THR A 71 -7.57 21.57 21.44
N VAL A 72 -7.15 20.67 22.34
CA VAL A 72 -6.76 21.01 23.72
C VAL A 72 -5.72 22.13 23.71
N ALA A 73 -5.94 23.16 24.51
CA ALA A 73 -5.07 24.32 24.62
C ALA A 73 -4.73 25.00 23.28
N ASN A 74 -5.57 24.83 22.24
CA ASN A 74 -5.36 25.40 20.92
C ASN A 74 -4.01 25.02 20.30
N ILE A 75 -3.53 23.78 20.52
CA ILE A 75 -2.21 23.32 20.02
C ILE A 75 -2.12 23.44 18.50
N ASP A 76 -3.05 22.79 17.78
CA ASP A 76 -3.12 22.80 16.32
C ASP A 76 -4.33 23.63 15.81
N TRP A 77 -5.51 23.47 16.42
CA TRP A 77 -6.73 24.13 15.94
C TRP A 77 -7.83 24.33 17.02
N PRO A 78 -8.60 25.43 16.99
CA PRO A 78 -8.31 26.66 16.26
C PRO A 78 -7.05 27.31 16.82
N SER A 79 -6.42 28.22 16.07
CA SER A 79 -5.15 28.84 16.49
C SER A 79 -5.24 29.62 17.80
N GLN A 80 -6.45 30.06 18.17
CA GLN A 80 -6.81 30.67 19.44
C GLN A 80 -8.32 30.57 19.66
N PRO A 81 -8.82 30.70 20.90
CA PRO A 81 -10.26 30.71 21.16
C PRO A 81 -10.92 32.00 20.62
N GLY A 82 -12.21 31.92 20.31
CA GLY A 82 -13.02 33.10 19.97
C GLY A 82 -12.85 33.62 18.54
N LEU A 83 -12.16 32.88 17.67
CA LEU A 83 -12.16 33.15 16.22
C LEU A 83 -13.59 33.11 15.67
N THR A 84 -13.86 33.91 14.63
CA THR A 84 -15.15 33.84 13.94
C THR A 84 -15.33 32.50 13.25
N THR A 85 -16.58 32.08 13.02
CA THR A 85 -16.88 30.83 12.30
C THR A 85 -16.15 30.73 10.96
N ASP A 86 -16.03 31.82 10.21
CA ASP A 86 -15.36 31.81 8.91
C ASP A 86 -13.84 31.62 9.06
N GLN A 87 -13.21 32.25 10.06
CA GLN A 87 -11.79 32.04 10.36
C GLN A 87 -11.51 30.60 10.81
N GLN A 88 -12.37 30.05 11.67
CA GLN A 88 -12.26 28.66 12.12
C GLN A 88 -12.34 27.67 10.95
N LYS A 89 -13.31 27.88 10.03
CA LYS A 89 -13.45 27.09 8.80
C LYS A 89 -12.25 27.22 7.87
N GLU A 90 -11.74 28.43 7.68
CA GLU A 90 -10.56 28.69 6.85
C GLU A 90 -9.33 27.96 7.40
N GLU A 91 -9.12 27.98 8.72
CA GLU A 91 -8.03 27.25 9.36
C GLU A 91 -8.17 25.73 9.22
N LEU A 92 -9.38 25.17 9.39
CA LEU A 92 -9.61 23.74 9.14
C LEU A 92 -9.33 23.38 7.68
N ILE A 93 -9.82 24.18 6.72
CA ILE A 93 -9.55 23.98 5.30
C ILE A 93 -8.04 23.98 5.05
N ARG A 94 -7.30 24.94 5.61
CA ARG A 94 -5.84 25.04 5.45
C ARG A 94 -5.11 23.82 6.01
N ILE A 95 -5.56 23.29 7.15
CA ILE A 95 -5.05 22.04 7.73
C ILE A 95 -5.28 20.87 6.76
N LEU A 96 -6.52 20.70 6.28
CA LEU A 96 -6.87 19.59 5.41
C LEU A 96 -6.18 19.69 4.03
N ASP A 97 -6.05 20.89 3.48
CA ASP A 97 -5.28 21.15 2.26
C ASP A 97 -3.80 20.80 2.44
N ARG A 98 -3.20 21.17 3.58
CA ARG A 98 -1.82 20.81 3.89
C ARG A 98 -1.66 19.29 4.01
N ALA A 99 -2.56 18.60 4.70
CA ALA A 99 -2.53 17.14 4.81
C ALA A 99 -2.61 16.48 3.43
N ALA A 100 -3.55 16.89 2.58
CA ALA A 100 -3.68 16.38 1.22
C ALA A 100 -2.43 16.66 0.36
N SER A 101 -1.83 17.86 0.47
CA SER A 101 -0.61 18.23 -0.28
C SER A 101 0.62 17.40 0.09
N LEU A 102 0.61 16.76 1.27
CA LEU A 102 1.66 15.87 1.76
C LEU A 102 1.38 14.39 1.43
N HIS A 103 0.32 14.12 0.67
CA HIS A 103 -0.19 12.78 0.41
C HIS A 103 -0.50 12.00 1.71
N LEU A 104 -0.93 12.70 2.76
CA LEU A 104 -1.61 12.06 3.89
C LEU A 104 -2.98 11.58 3.43
N ASN A 105 -3.48 10.52 4.03
CA ASN A 105 -4.78 9.94 3.73
C ASN A 105 -5.74 9.93 4.93
N ALA A 106 -5.32 10.42 6.09
CA ALA A 106 -6.20 10.62 7.24
C ALA A 106 -5.77 11.79 8.14
N VAL A 107 -6.72 12.32 8.91
CA VAL A 107 -6.48 13.28 10.01
C VAL A 107 -7.18 12.78 11.28
N LEU A 108 -6.46 12.78 12.39
CA LEU A 108 -6.97 12.43 13.71
C LEU A 108 -7.35 13.72 14.45
N PHE A 109 -8.63 14.07 14.43
CA PHE A 109 -9.14 15.36 14.88
C PHE A 109 -9.71 15.27 16.30
N GLN A 110 -9.16 16.03 17.25
CA GLN A 110 -9.58 16.00 18.65
C GLN A 110 -10.95 16.66 18.83
N VAL A 111 -11.99 15.84 19.03
CA VAL A 111 -13.38 16.32 19.16
C VAL A 111 -13.83 16.45 20.62
N ARG A 112 -13.17 15.73 21.53
CA ARG A 112 -13.41 15.76 22.98
C ARG A 112 -12.08 15.85 23.75
N PRO A 113 -11.56 17.06 23.99
CA PRO A 113 -10.30 17.22 24.72
C PRO A 113 -10.41 17.09 26.24
N ALA A 114 -11.47 17.59 26.88
CA ALA A 114 -11.58 17.64 28.35
C ALA A 114 -13.03 17.76 28.86
N GLY A 115 -13.91 16.80 28.54
CA GLY A 115 -15.31 16.82 29.02
C GLY A 115 -16.21 17.80 28.28
N ASP A 116 -15.79 18.17 27.08
CA ASP A 116 -16.34 19.22 26.24
C ASP A 116 -16.30 18.81 24.76
N ALA A 117 -17.05 19.51 23.92
CA ALA A 117 -17.30 19.10 22.55
C ALA A 117 -16.92 20.17 21.51
N PHE A 118 -16.24 19.73 20.45
CA PHE A 118 -16.05 20.47 19.20
C PHE A 118 -17.12 20.15 18.16
N TYR A 119 -18.32 19.84 18.63
CA TYR A 119 -19.49 19.44 17.86
C TYR A 119 -20.73 19.70 18.69
N LYS A 120 -21.91 19.75 18.07
CA LYS A 120 -23.14 19.91 18.83
C LYS A 120 -23.43 18.63 19.62
N SER A 121 -23.24 18.66 20.93
CA SER A 121 -23.50 17.55 21.84
C SER A 121 -24.72 17.80 22.70
N SER A 122 -25.44 16.73 23.07
CA SER A 122 -26.50 16.76 24.09
C SER A 122 -26.01 16.26 25.46
N TYR A 123 -24.73 15.86 25.55
CA TYR A 123 -24.15 15.25 26.74
C TYR A 123 -23.05 16.09 27.38
N GLU A 124 -22.38 16.92 26.59
CA GLU A 124 -21.23 17.73 27.01
C GLU A 124 -21.33 19.14 26.42
N PRO A 125 -20.85 20.16 27.14
CA PRO A 125 -20.89 21.54 26.66
C PRO A 125 -19.92 21.78 25.51
N TRP A 126 -20.14 22.88 24.78
CA TRP A 126 -19.17 23.38 23.81
C TRP A 126 -17.81 23.69 24.47
N SER A 127 -16.73 23.36 23.78
CA SER A 127 -15.38 23.60 24.28
C SER A 127 -15.05 25.08 24.44
N PRO A 128 -14.44 25.51 25.57
CA PRO A 128 -13.92 26.86 25.73
C PRO A 128 -12.76 27.17 24.76
N TRP A 129 -12.05 26.16 24.24
CA TRP A 129 -10.99 26.37 23.24
C TRP A 129 -11.55 26.75 21.86
N LEU A 130 -12.86 26.65 21.65
CA LEU A 130 -13.53 27.08 20.42
C LEU A 130 -13.91 28.56 20.48
N THR A 131 -14.63 28.98 21.52
CA THR A 131 -15.25 30.32 21.61
C THR A 131 -14.67 31.21 22.70
N GLY A 132 -13.83 30.67 23.58
CA GLY A 132 -13.33 31.33 24.79
C GLY A 132 -14.22 31.11 26.02
N GLU A 133 -15.42 30.54 25.85
CA GLU A 133 -16.40 30.35 26.91
C GLU A 133 -17.01 28.94 26.81
N MET A 134 -16.92 28.16 27.88
CA MET A 134 -17.48 26.80 27.90
C MET A 134 -19.01 26.85 27.76
N GLY A 135 -19.59 25.94 26.98
CA GLY A 135 -21.03 25.87 26.74
C GLY A 135 -21.52 26.81 25.64
N LYS A 136 -20.69 27.75 25.17
CA LYS A 136 -21.06 28.69 24.11
C LYS A 136 -20.75 28.12 22.71
N ALA A 137 -21.79 28.01 21.89
CA ALA A 137 -21.68 27.61 20.49
C ALA A 137 -20.98 28.69 19.63
N PRO A 138 -20.32 28.32 18.51
CA PRO A 138 -19.80 29.29 17.55
C PRO A 138 -20.87 30.21 16.97
N GLU A 139 -20.50 31.45 16.64
CA GLU A 139 -21.38 32.44 16.02
C GLU A 139 -20.73 33.06 14.76
N PRO A 140 -21.41 33.06 13.60
CA PRO A 140 -22.66 32.36 13.28
C PRO A 140 -22.58 30.84 13.49
N TYR A 141 -23.69 30.21 13.88
CA TYR A 141 -23.72 28.78 14.19
C TYR A 141 -23.19 27.90 13.06
N TYR A 142 -22.33 26.95 13.43
CA TYR A 142 -21.99 25.77 12.65
C TYR A 142 -21.54 24.65 13.57
N ASP A 143 -21.58 23.41 13.08
CA ASP A 143 -21.01 22.25 13.75
C ASP A 143 -19.60 21.97 13.18
N PRO A 144 -18.51 22.14 13.97
CA PRO A 144 -17.16 21.97 13.45
C PRO A 144 -16.82 20.55 13.02
N LEU A 145 -17.30 19.52 13.73
CA LEU A 145 -17.05 18.13 13.36
C LEU A 145 -17.77 17.76 12.05
N GLU A 146 -19.03 18.19 11.88
CA GLU A 146 -19.75 17.98 10.63
C GLU A 146 -19.02 18.63 9.45
N PHE A 147 -18.51 19.86 9.66
CA PHE A 147 -17.73 20.58 8.66
C PHE A 147 -16.40 19.88 8.35
N ALA A 148 -15.65 19.49 9.37
CA ALA A 148 -14.35 18.84 9.23
C ALA A 148 -14.47 17.50 8.47
N VAL A 149 -15.48 16.68 8.78
CA VAL A 149 -15.75 15.41 8.09
C VAL A 149 -16.00 15.66 6.60
N LYS A 150 -16.93 16.58 6.28
CA LYS A 150 -17.27 16.92 4.90
C LYS A 150 -16.06 17.44 4.12
N GLU A 151 -15.26 18.33 4.70
CA GLU A 151 -14.09 18.90 4.04
C GLU A 151 -12.92 17.92 3.91
N ALA A 152 -12.73 17.01 4.87
CA ALA A 152 -11.73 15.95 4.80
C ALA A 152 -12.06 14.98 3.65
N HIS A 153 -13.31 14.51 3.60
CA HIS A 153 -13.74 13.56 2.56
C HIS A 153 -13.69 14.14 1.15
N LYS A 154 -13.97 15.44 0.98
CA LYS A 154 -13.80 16.15 -0.31
C LYS A 154 -12.36 16.08 -0.84
N ARG A 155 -11.38 15.88 0.04
CA ARG A 155 -9.95 15.77 -0.28
C ARG A 155 -9.44 14.33 -0.33
N GLY A 156 -10.33 13.35 -0.14
CA GLY A 156 -9.94 11.93 -0.05
C GLY A 156 -9.28 11.55 1.28
N LEU A 157 -9.39 12.40 2.30
CA LEU A 157 -8.89 12.12 3.64
C LEU A 157 -9.97 11.39 4.46
N GLU A 158 -9.55 10.39 5.24
CA GLU A 158 -10.33 9.91 6.37
C GLU A 158 -10.28 10.92 7.54
N LEU A 159 -11.37 10.99 8.32
CA LEU A 159 -11.41 11.73 9.58
C LEU A 159 -11.67 10.77 10.73
N HIS A 160 -10.68 10.68 11.61
CA HIS A 160 -10.74 9.87 12.83
C HIS A 160 -11.05 10.81 14.00
N ALA A 161 -12.20 10.62 14.65
CA ALA A 161 -12.61 11.45 15.78
C ALA A 161 -11.85 11.02 17.03
N TRP A 162 -11.03 11.92 17.57
CA TRP A 162 -10.18 11.69 18.73
C TRP A 162 -10.83 12.20 20.01
N PHE A 163 -10.94 11.31 20.99
CA PHE A 163 -11.49 11.57 22.31
C PHE A 163 -10.42 11.30 23.37
N ASN A 164 -10.30 12.20 24.33
CA ASN A 164 -9.83 11.82 25.66
C ASN A 164 -11.02 11.15 26.38
N PRO A 165 -10.90 9.99 27.04
CA PRO A 165 -12.05 9.31 27.65
C PRO A 165 -12.45 9.80 29.04
N TYR A 166 -11.49 10.29 29.86
CA TYR A 166 -11.72 10.52 31.29
C TYR A 166 -11.46 11.95 31.75
N ARG A 167 -10.61 12.70 31.06
CA ARG A 167 -10.39 14.11 31.39
C ARG A 167 -11.68 14.89 31.19
N VAL A 168 -12.05 15.67 32.19
CA VAL A 168 -13.21 16.58 32.17
C VAL A 168 -12.85 17.98 32.67
N GLY A 169 -11.57 18.25 32.90
CA GLY A 169 -11.06 19.56 33.24
C GLY A 169 -9.56 19.62 33.01
N HIS A 170 -9.08 20.74 32.50
CA HIS A 170 -7.69 20.94 32.10
C HIS A 170 -7.13 22.20 32.74
N SER A 171 -5.87 22.15 33.18
CA SER A 171 -5.22 23.26 33.90
C SER A 171 -5.12 24.56 33.09
N SER A 172 -5.12 24.49 31.76
CA SER A 172 -5.12 25.68 30.90
C SER A 172 -6.48 26.38 30.78
N HIS A 173 -7.56 25.77 31.29
CA HIS A 173 -8.86 26.41 31.38
C HIS A 173 -9.07 27.00 32.77
N SER A 174 -9.17 28.32 32.84
CA SER A 174 -9.42 29.08 34.08
C SER A 174 -10.84 29.68 34.17
N GLY A 175 -11.72 29.33 33.21
CA GLY A 175 -13.10 29.81 33.16
C GLY A 175 -14.05 29.05 34.09
N ILE A 176 -15.31 29.48 34.09
CA ILE A 176 -16.38 28.82 34.83
C ILE A 176 -16.90 27.63 34.01
N TYR A 177 -16.99 26.45 34.62
CA TYR A 177 -17.65 25.30 34.03
C TYR A 177 -19.14 25.60 33.86
N SER A 178 -19.70 25.31 32.68
CA SER A 178 -21.11 25.53 32.38
C SER A 178 -22.03 24.64 33.24
N ASP A 179 -23.28 25.06 33.45
CA ASP A 179 -24.25 24.36 34.31
C ASP A 179 -24.57 22.92 33.84
N ASP A 180 -24.39 22.65 32.55
CA ASP A 180 -24.58 21.35 31.91
C ASP A 180 -23.30 20.48 31.89
N HIS A 181 -22.17 20.97 32.40
CA HIS A 181 -20.93 20.21 32.47
C HIS A 181 -21.02 19.04 33.47
N ILE A 182 -20.30 17.94 33.21
CA ILE A 182 -20.41 16.71 34.01
C ILE A 182 -19.93 16.87 35.45
N SER A 183 -18.95 17.75 35.71
CA SER A 183 -18.51 18.09 37.06
C SER A 183 -19.56 18.85 37.87
N VAL A 184 -20.54 19.47 37.21
CA VAL A 184 -21.63 20.22 37.85
C VAL A 184 -22.88 19.34 38.00
N THR A 185 -23.26 18.63 36.94
CA THR A 185 -24.47 17.79 36.93
C THR A 185 -24.29 16.48 37.70
N HIS A 186 -23.08 15.91 37.69
CA HIS A 186 -22.76 14.64 38.34
C HIS A 186 -21.41 14.72 39.10
N PRO A 187 -21.28 15.61 40.10
CA PRO A 187 -20.02 15.87 40.79
C PRO A 187 -19.44 14.61 41.47
N HIS A 188 -20.30 13.65 41.84
CA HIS A 188 -19.87 12.38 42.43
C HIS A 188 -19.11 11.45 41.47
N LEU A 189 -19.14 11.72 40.17
CA LEU A 189 -18.38 10.97 39.15
C LEU A 189 -17.00 11.56 38.88
N VAL A 190 -16.71 12.75 39.40
CA VAL A 190 -15.55 13.55 39.02
C VAL A 190 -14.67 13.81 40.24
N HIS A 191 -13.37 13.60 40.07
CA HIS A 191 -12.36 13.89 41.07
C HIS A 191 -11.47 15.05 40.62
N GLN A 192 -11.13 15.92 41.57
CA GLN A 192 -10.04 16.88 41.38
C GLN A 192 -8.71 16.15 41.58
N TYR A 193 -7.78 16.33 40.64
CA TYR A 193 -6.46 15.73 40.70
C TYR A 193 -5.41 16.76 40.24
N GLY A 194 -4.81 17.44 41.23
CA GLY A 194 -4.06 18.67 40.97
C GLY A 194 -4.96 19.77 40.41
N ASP A 195 -4.53 20.36 39.30
CA ASP A 195 -5.27 21.39 38.56
C ASP A 195 -6.20 20.80 37.47
N PHE A 196 -6.41 19.49 37.46
CA PHE A 196 -7.25 18.78 36.50
C PHE A 196 -8.52 18.23 37.16
N LEU A 197 -9.55 18.00 36.35
CA LEU A 197 -10.72 17.21 36.73
C LEU A 197 -10.77 15.92 35.90
N TRP A 198 -11.07 14.81 36.57
CA TRP A 198 -11.03 13.47 35.98
C TRP A 198 -12.25 12.66 36.36
N LEU A 199 -12.88 11.99 35.39
CA LEU A 199 -13.89 10.98 35.67
C LEU A 199 -13.26 9.79 36.40
N ASP A 200 -13.95 9.29 37.42
CA ASP A 200 -13.55 8.07 38.13
C ASP A 200 -13.78 6.84 37.24
N PRO A 201 -12.73 6.18 36.71
CA PRO A 201 -12.91 5.03 35.83
C PRO A 201 -13.56 3.84 36.56
N GLY A 202 -13.48 3.81 37.90
CA GLY A 202 -14.07 2.78 38.74
C GLY A 202 -15.58 2.87 38.95
N LEU A 203 -16.22 3.93 38.44
CA LEU A 203 -17.67 4.08 38.51
C LEU A 203 -18.33 3.65 37.18
N PRO A 204 -19.23 2.65 37.19
CA PRO A 204 -19.96 2.25 35.99
C PRO A 204 -20.73 3.39 35.32
N GLU A 205 -21.26 4.35 36.09
CA GLU A 205 -21.96 5.51 35.55
C GLU A 205 -21.02 6.44 34.76
N ALA A 206 -19.77 6.59 35.18
CA ALA A 206 -18.76 7.36 34.46
C ALA A 206 -18.40 6.68 33.13
N ARG A 207 -18.17 5.36 33.15
CA ARG A 207 -17.94 4.57 31.93
C ARG A 207 -19.10 4.69 30.94
N GLU A 208 -20.35 4.54 31.41
CA GLU A 208 -21.53 4.65 30.55
C GLU A 208 -21.74 6.08 30.02
N HIS A 209 -21.38 7.12 30.77
CA HIS A 209 -21.35 8.49 30.25
C HIS A 209 -20.36 8.62 29.08
N THR A 210 -19.11 8.19 29.25
CA THR A 210 -18.09 8.21 28.19
C THR A 210 -18.55 7.41 26.95
N LEU A 211 -19.11 6.20 27.12
CA LEU A 211 -19.65 5.41 26.02
C LEU A 211 -20.78 6.13 25.28
N ARG A 212 -21.72 6.77 26.00
CA ARG A 212 -22.82 7.52 25.37
C ARG A 212 -22.33 8.69 24.54
N VAL A 213 -21.36 9.46 25.06
CA VAL A 213 -20.75 10.59 24.34
C VAL A 213 -20.13 10.12 23.01
N ILE A 214 -19.33 9.06 23.05
CA ILE A 214 -18.63 8.57 21.86
C ILE A 214 -19.62 7.94 20.87
N LEU A 215 -20.54 7.11 21.33
CA LEU A 215 -21.51 6.45 20.46
C LEU A 215 -22.53 7.43 19.86
N ASP A 216 -22.79 8.57 20.49
CA ASP A 216 -23.55 9.66 19.86
C ASP A 216 -22.84 10.19 18.61
N VAL A 217 -21.52 10.39 18.68
CA VAL A 217 -20.73 10.81 17.52
C VAL A 217 -20.73 9.74 16.42
N VAL A 218 -20.52 8.47 16.79
CA VAL A 218 -20.53 7.34 15.83
C VAL A 218 -21.86 7.24 15.09
N ARG A 219 -22.99 7.53 15.76
CA ARG A 219 -24.33 7.51 15.15
C ARG A 219 -24.57 8.67 14.19
N ARG A 220 -24.13 9.88 14.56
CA ARG A 220 -24.56 11.12 13.90
C ARG A 220 -23.62 11.62 12.82
N TYR A 221 -22.33 11.33 12.92
CA TYR A 221 -21.32 11.88 12.01
C TYR A 221 -20.74 10.79 11.10
N ASP A 222 -20.35 11.18 9.89
CA ASP A 222 -19.69 10.27 8.95
C ASP A 222 -18.19 10.11 9.22
N ILE A 223 -17.85 9.80 10.48
CA ILE A 223 -16.46 9.54 10.87
C ILE A 223 -16.01 8.18 10.35
N ASP A 224 -14.70 8.05 10.12
CA ASP A 224 -14.07 6.82 9.62
C ASP A 224 -13.50 5.96 10.77
N ALA A 225 -13.17 6.60 11.88
CA ALA A 225 -12.74 5.91 13.09
C ALA A 225 -13.01 6.72 14.35
N VAL A 226 -13.07 6.01 15.48
CA VAL A 226 -12.88 6.54 16.83
C VAL A 226 -11.42 6.34 17.23
N HIS A 227 -10.81 7.36 17.83
CA HIS A 227 -9.42 7.33 18.29
C HIS A 227 -9.32 7.72 19.78
N PHE A 228 -8.58 6.94 20.56
CA PHE A 228 -8.10 7.33 21.89
C PHE A 228 -6.60 7.58 21.87
N ASP A 229 -6.16 8.55 22.68
CA ASP A 229 -4.75 8.80 22.97
C ASP A 229 -4.29 7.99 24.21
N ASP A 230 -3.35 8.54 24.98
CA ASP A 230 -2.63 7.87 26.06
C ASP A 230 -3.21 8.10 27.47
N TYR A 231 -4.30 8.85 27.62
CA TYR A 231 -4.81 9.25 28.93
C TYR A 231 -5.88 8.30 29.48
N PHE A 232 -5.51 7.52 30.49
CA PHE A 232 -6.40 6.60 31.21
C PHE A 232 -6.60 7.08 32.66
N TYR A 233 -5.87 6.55 33.64
CA TYR A 233 -5.68 7.28 34.90
C TYR A 233 -4.72 8.46 34.69
N PRO A 234 -4.81 9.54 35.49
CA PRO A 234 -3.99 10.73 35.29
C PRO A 234 -2.52 10.48 35.67
N TYR A 235 -1.61 11.26 35.07
CA TYR A 235 -0.20 11.21 35.45
C TYR A 235 0.01 11.60 36.91
N PRO A 236 0.75 10.80 37.70
CA PRO A 236 1.03 11.13 39.11
C PRO A 236 1.62 12.52 39.34
N SER A 237 2.40 13.01 38.37
CA SER A 237 3.01 14.34 38.40
C SER A 237 1.99 15.49 38.48
N TYR A 238 0.76 15.29 38.02
CA TYR A 238 -0.29 16.32 38.10
C TYR A 238 -0.70 16.64 39.54
N ALA A 239 -0.56 15.69 40.46
CA ALA A 239 -0.87 15.87 41.88
C ALA A 239 0.36 15.67 42.78
N GLY A 240 1.57 15.95 42.27
CA GLY A 240 2.81 15.82 43.05
C GLY A 240 3.10 14.40 43.56
N GLY A 241 2.61 13.37 42.85
CA GLY A 241 2.75 11.96 43.21
C GLY A 241 1.65 11.41 44.14
N ALA A 242 0.59 12.18 44.43
CA ALA A 242 -0.54 11.68 45.20
C ALA A 242 -1.29 10.56 44.47
N ASP A 243 -1.84 9.58 45.19
CA ASP A 243 -2.68 8.52 44.60
C ASP A 243 -4.01 9.11 44.09
N PHE A 244 -4.61 8.47 43.08
CA PHE A 244 -5.91 8.89 42.56
C PHE A 244 -7.01 8.65 43.62
N PRO A 245 -7.92 9.61 43.87
CA PRO A 245 -8.87 9.57 45.00
C PRO A 245 -10.09 8.66 44.79
N ASP A 246 -9.92 7.48 44.20
CA ASP A 246 -10.98 6.49 43.92
C ASP A 246 -11.26 5.54 45.10
N SER A 247 -10.94 5.93 46.34
CA SER A 247 -11.13 5.07 47.53
C SER A 247 -12.60 4.69 47.74
N LEU A 248 -13.53 5.59 47.42
CA LEU A 248 -14.97 5.35 47.58
C LEU A 248 -15.50 4.35 46.55
N SER A 249 -15.13 4.51 45.27
CA SER A 249 -15.52 3.59 44.20
C SER A 249 -14.85 2.23 44.38
N TRP A 250 -13.59 2.19 44.82
CA TRP A 250 -12.90 0.97 45.22
C TRP A 250 -13.65 0.22 46.33
N ASN A 251 -13.98 0.89 47.44
CA ASN A 251 -14.68 0.27 48.56
C ASN A 251 -16.10 -0.23 48.18
N LYS A 252 -16.76 0.45 47.24
CA LYS A 252 -18.07 0.04 46.71
C LYS A 252 -17.97 -1.18 45.80
N ALA A 253 -16.88 -1.30 45.03
CA ALA A 253 -16.65 -2.40 44.09
C ALA A 253 -15.99 -3.64 44.74
N ALA A 254 -15.32 -3.47 45.87
CA ALA A 254 -14.63 -4.56 46.57
C ALA A 254 -15.62 -5.63 47.06
N ASP A 255 -15.60 -6.80 46.41
CA ASP A 255 -16.23 -8.01 46.94
C ASP A 255 -15.26 -8.67 47.92
N PRO A 256 -15.63 -8.84 49.21
CA PRO A 256 -14.77 -9.50 50.19
C PRO A 256 -14.40 -10.95 49.83
N ASN A 257 -15.10 -11.57 48.86
CA ASN A 257 -14.83 -12.93 48.37
C ASN A 257 -13.90 -12.98 47.14
N ILE A 258 -13.56 -11.84 46.54
CA ILE A 258 -12.68 -11.75 45.36
C ILE A 258 -11.41 -11.00 45.75
N LEU A 259 -10.30 -11.73 45.82
CA LEU A 259 -8.98 -11.15 46.10
C LEU A 259 -8.38 -10.57 44.81
N ILE A 260 -8.75 -9.34 44.46
CA ILE A 260 -8.05 -8.54 43.44
C ILE A 260 -7.33 -7.37 44.10
N SER A 261 -6.16 -7.00 43.59
CA SER A 261 -5.49 -5.77 44.01
C SER A 261 -6.20 -4.54 43.45
N ARG A 262 -6.06 -3.38 44.10
CA ARG A 262 -6.63 -2.11 43.61
C ARG A 262 -6.08 -1.75 42.23
N ASP A 263 -4.81 -2.03 41.95
CA ASP A 263 -4.20 -1.79 40.63
C ASP A 263 -4.81 -2.70 39.54
N GLU A 264 -5.08 -3.98 39.85
CA GLU A 264 -5.77 -4.88 38.91
C GLU A 264 -7.21 -4.43 38.66
N TRP A 265 -7.91 -3.99 39.70
CA TRP A 265 -9.24 -3.41 39.57
C TRP A 265 -9.25 -2.15 38.69
N ARG A 266 -8.30 -1.23 38.90
CA ARG A 266 -8.13 -0.02 38.07
C ARG A 266 -7.91 -0.37 36.61
N ARG A 267 -7.02 -1.33 36.32
CA ARG A 267 -6.80 -1.84 34.94
C ARG A 267 -8.05 -2.46 34.36
N GLU A 268 -8.76 -3.30 35.11
CA GLU A 268 -9.98 -3.94 34.61
C GLU A 268 -11.10 -2.93 34.30
N ASN A 269 -11.21 -1.85 35.07
CA ASN A 269 -12.16 -0.77 34.76
C ASN A 269 -11.86 -0.11 33.40
N VAL A 270 -10.59 0.13 33.10
CA VAL A 270 -10.16 0.65 31.79
C VAL A 270 -10.41 -0.40 30.69
N ASN A 271 -10.04 -1.66 30.93
CA ASN A 271 -10.27 -2.77 30.01
C ASN A 271 -11.75 -2.91 29.63
N GLN A 272 -12.65 -2.74 30.60
CA GLN A 272 -14.09 -2.76 30.37
C GLN A 272 -14.52 -1.64 29.43
N LEU A 273 -14.04 -0.40 29.62
CA LEU A 273 -14.34 0.69 28.67
C LEU A 273 -13.86 0.33 27.26
N ILE A 274 -12.63 -0.15 27.12
CA ILE A 274 -12.04 -0.47 25.82
C ILE A 274 -12.82 -1.59 25.11
N ARG A 275 -13.09 -2.70 25.80
CA ARG A 275 -13.85 -3.83 25.25
C ARG A 275 -15.28 -3.43 24.90
N GLU A 276 -16.01 -2.77 25.82
CA GLU A 276 -17.39 -2.36 25.57
C GLU A 276 -17.48 -1.32 24.45
N LEU A 277 -16.54 -0.36 24.40
CA LEU A 277 -16.53 0.63 23.33
C LEU A 277 -16.25 -0.01 21.99
N TYR A 278 -15.28 -0.94 21.93
CA TYR A 278 -15.07 -1.78 20.77
C TYR A 278 -16.45 -2.37 20.43
N ASP A 279 -17.00 -3.29 21.21
CA ASP A 279 -18.19 -4.08 20.81
C ASP A 279 -19.38 -3.21 20.36
N ARG A 280 -19.68 -2.13 21.09
CA ARG A 280 -20.80 -1.23 20.77
C ARG A 280 -20.58 -0.41 19.51
N ILE A 281 -19.34 -0.08 19.11
CA ILE A 281 -19.09 0.57 17.82
C ILE A 281 -19.57 -0.33 16.67
N ARG A 282 -19.31 -1.65 16.74
CA ARG A 282 -19.77 -2.56 15.67
C ARG A 282 -21.26 -2.76 15.65
N GLU A 283 -21.92 -2.73 16.80
CA GLU A 283 -23.38 -2.76 16.86
C GLU A 283 -24.01 -1.52 16.19
N VAL A 284 -23.35 -0.36 16.30
CA VAL A 284 -23.87 0.91 15.81
C VAL A 284 -23.51 1.19 14.36
N LYS A 285 -22.23 1.02 13.99
CA LYS A 285 -21.69 1.37 12.67
C LYS A 285 -20.47 0.48 12.37
N PRO A 286 -20.67 -0.75 11.85
CA PRO A 286 -19.65 -1.81 11.78
C PRO A 286 -18.35 -1.44 11.07
N PHE A 287 -18.41 -0.55 10.08
CA PHE A 287 -17.25 -0.09 9.33
C PHE A 287 -16.40 0.98 10.04
N VAL A 288 -16.88 1.58 11.14
CA VAL A 288 -16.09 2.57 11.90
C VAL A 288 -15.03 1.85 12.71
N ARG A 289 -13.77 2.16 12.43
CA ARG A 289 -12.63 1.58 13.15
C ARG A 289 -12.54 2.14 14.56
N PHE A 290 -11.98 1.37 15.49
CA PHE A 290 -11.54 1.87 16.78
C PHE A 290 -10.03 1.73 16.91
N GLY A 291 -9.32 2.79 17.27
CA GLY A 291 -7.89 2.70 17.55
C GLY A 291 -7.44 3.49 18.76
N ILE A 292 -6.28 3.10 19.27
CA ILE A 292 -5.71 3.62 20.50
C ILE A 292 -4.22 3.93 20.28
N SER A 293 -3.77 5.07 20.78
CA SER A 293 -2.39 5.51 20.79
C SER A 293 -1.80 5.52 22.21
N PRO A 294 -1.37 4.35 22.74
CA PRO A 294 -0.72 4.30 24.05
C PRO A 294 0.75 4.74 23.95
N PHE A 295 1.44 4.77 25.08
CA PHE A 295 2.90 4.97 25.09
C PHE A 295 3.63 3.91 24.27
N GLY A 296 4.77 4.32 23.67
CA GLY A 296 5.70 3.38 23.06
C GLY A 296 6.22 2.32 24.04
N ILE A 297 6.37 2.67 25.32
CA ILE A 297 6.83 1.74 26.35
C ILE A 297 5.65 1.29 27.20
N TRP A 298 5.31 0.01 27.13
CA TRP A 298 4.29 -0.60 28.00
C TRP A 298 4.78 -0.65 29.44
N ARG A 299 5.99 -1.20 29.65
CA ARG A 299 6.66 -1.28 30.95
C ARG A 299 8.17 -1.14 30.78
N PRO A 300 8.88 -0.49 31.71
CA PRO A 300 10.33 -0.50 31.75
C PRO A 300 10.86 -1.94 31.78
N GLY A 301 11.94 -2.19 31.03
CA GLY A 301 12.48 -3.52 30.80
C GLY A 301 11.65 -4.36 29.84
N THR A 302 10.69 -3.78 29.10
CA THR A 302 9.89 -4.48 28.09
C THR A 302 9.77 -3.66 26.80
N PRO A 303 10.59 -3.95 25.76
CA PRO A 303 11.62 -5.00 25.70
C PRO A 303 12.82 -4.73 26.65
N TRP A 304 13.61 -5.77 26.97
CA TRP A 304 14.56 -5.83 28.11
C TRP A 304 15.51 -4.64 28.30
N LEU A 305 15.86 -3.92 27.23
CA LEU A 305 16.76 -2.76 27.27
C LEU A 305 16.07 -1.45 27.67
N THR A 306 14.73 -1.40 27.58
CA THR A 306 14.00 -0.13 27.64
C THR A 306 13.88 0.44 29.05
N THR A 307 14.03 1.75 29.19
CA THR A 307 13.72 2.47 30.44
C THR A 307 12.70 3.57 30.16
N GLY A 308 11.91 3.99 31.14
CA GLY A 308 10.89 5.01 30.91
C GLY A 308 9.78 4.96 31.93
N PHE A 309 8.64 5.52 31.55
CA PHE A 309 7.44 5.57 32.37
C PHE A 309 6.66 4.26 32.29
N ASP A 310 6.25 3.70 33.44
CA ASP A 310 5.47 2.45 33.50
C ASP A 310 3.98 2.74 33.38
N THR A 311 3.47 2.80 32.15
CA THR A 311 2.06 3.12 31.90
C THR A 311 1.09 2.05 32.41
N TYR A 312 1.52 0.79 32.44
CA TYR A 312 0.75 -0.32 33.01
C TYR A 312 0.49 -0.12 34.52
N ARG A 313 1.49 0.40 35.25
CA ARG A 313 1.37 0.67 36.68
C ARG A 313 0.77 2.03 37.00
N GLU A 314 1.25 3.08 36.36
CA GLU A 314 0.96 4.45 36.77
C GLU A 314 -0.35 4.97 36.15
N LEU A 315 -0.64 4.61 34.89
CA LEU A 315 -1.87 5.01 34.20
C LEU A 315 -2.93 3.89 34.16
N HIS A 316 -2.58 2.71 34.70
CA HIS A 316 -3.41 1.50 34.65
C HIS A 316 -3.85 1.15 33.21
N ALA A 317 -2.97 1.40 32.24
CA ALA A 317 -3.19 1.14 30.83
C ALA A 317 -2.61 -0.22 30.43
N ASP A 318 -3.46 -1.25 30.32
CA ASP A 318 -3.03 -2.57 29.84
C ASP A 318 -3.04 -2.67 28.32
N ALA A 319 -2.25 -1.79 27.70
CA ALA A 319 -2.16 -1.64 26.24
C ALA A 319 -1.80 -2.95 25.52
N ARG A 320 -0.97 -3.78 26.14
CA ARG A 320 -0.61 -5.12 25.65
C ARG A 320 -1.81 -6.05 25.58
N LEU A 321 -2.68 -6.05 26.59
CA LEU A 321 -3.90 -6.86 26.59
C LEU A 321 -4.88 -6.43 25.48
N TRP A 322 -5.05 -5.12 25.27
CA TRP A 322 -6.00 -4.60 24.28
C TRP A 322 -5.62 -5.01 22.85
N LEU A 323 -4.34 -4.90 22.51
CA LEU A 323 -3.80 -5.34 21.22
C LEU A 323 -3.93 -6.86 21.06
N ASN A 324 -3.48 -7.63 22.07
CA ASN A 324 -3.53 -9.10 22.01
C ASN A 324 -4.97 -9.65 21.92
N SER A 325 -5.92 -8.99 22.58
CA SER A 325 -7.33 -9.38 22.54
C SER A 325 -8.03 -8.94 21.26
N GLY A 326 -7.42 -8.03 20.49
CA GLY A 326 -8.00 -7.45 19.28
C GLY A 326 -9.14 -6.49 19.56
N TRP A 327 -9.16 -5.83 20.74
CA TRP A 327 -10.15 -4.82 21.12
C TRP A 327 -9.91 -3.45 20.49
N VAL A 328 -9.21 -3.46 19.36
CA VAL A 328 -8.88 -2.33 18.50
C VAL A 328 -8.80 -2.86 17.06
N ASP A 329 -9.02 -1.98 16.10
CA ASP A 329 -8.76 -2.20 14.68
C ASP A 329 -7.38 -1.65 14.31
N TYR A 330 -6.92 -0.58 14.96
CA TYR A 330 -5.55 -0.11 14.81
C TYR A 330 -4.91 0.30 16.12
N PHE A 331 -3.59 0.21 16.15
CA PHE A 331 -2.78 0.49 17.32
C PHE A 331 -1.64 1.42 16.94
N SER A 332 -1.45 2.47 17.73
CA SER A 332 -0.54 3.57 17.38
C SER A 332 0.38 3.93 18.54
N PRO A 333 1.31 3.04 18.93
CA PRO A 333 2.21 3.30 20.05
C PRO A 333 3.00 4.58 19.78
N GLN A 334 3.02 5.48 20.77
CA GLN A 334 3.73 6.75 20.74
C GLN A 334 5.23 6.50 20.93
N ILE A 335 5.93 6.13 19.86
CA ILE A 335 7.37 5.85 19.90
C ILE A 335 8.12 7.17 19.68
N TYR A 336 8.02 8.06 20.66
CA TYR A 336 8.53 9.43 20.61
C TYR A 336 10.02 9.52 20.98
N TYR A 337 10.80 8.57 20.44
CA TYR A 337 12.20 8.37 20.73
C TYR A 337 12.99 8.23 19.43
N ARG A 338 14.28 8.57 19.46
CA ARG A 338 15.14 8.44 18.28
C ARG A 338 15.43 6.98 17.95
N THR A 339 15.78 6.74 16.70
CA THR A 339 16.19 5.44 16.17
C THR A 339 17.43 4.90 16.89
N ASP A 340 18.36 5.78 17.27
CA ASP A 340 19.64 5.47 17.91
C ASP A 340 19.66 5.69 19.44
N GLN A 341 18.52 6.00 20.05
CA GLN A 341 18.43 6.23 21.49
C GLN A 341 18.49 4.90 22.25
N ILE A 342 19.67 4.52 22.75
CA ILE A 342 19.94 3.20 23.37
C ILE A 342 18.88 2.77 24.38
N ALA A 343 18.46 3.66 25.27
CA ALA A 343 17.48 3.33 26.32
C ALA A 343 16.05 3.15 25.78
N GLN A 344 15.73 3.65 24.59
CA GLN A 344 14.39 3.71 24.02
C GLN A 344 14.45 3.65 22.48
N PRO A 345 15.08 2.64 21.85
CA PRO A 345 15.35 2.71 20.41
C PRO A 345 14.06 2.47 19.63
N PHE A 346 13.71 3.41 18.75
CA PHE A 346 12.51 3.31 17.90
C PHE A 346 12.29 1.92 17.27
N PRO A 347 13.25 1.32 16.53
CA PRO A 347 13.05 0.02 15.89
C PRO A 347 12.85 -1.13 16.88
N VAL A 348 13.48 -1.07 18.05
CA VAL A 348 13.38 -2.13 19.07
C VAL A 348 12.00 -2.12 19.72
N ILE A 349 11.48 -0.93 20.02
CA ILE A 349 10.12 -0.76 20.55
C ILE A 349 9.08 -1.17 19.49
N LEU A 350 9.27 -0.76 18.23
CA LEU A 350 8.35 -1.10 17.15
C LEU A 350 8.31 -2.62 16.90
N ASN A 351 9.46 -3.29 16.88
CA ASN A 351 9.52 -4.75 16.76
C ASN A 351 8.72 -5.44 17.88
N TRP A 352 8.89 -4.98 19.12
CA TRP A 352 8.19 -5.57 20.26
C TRP A 352 6.66 -5.44 20.12
N TRP A 353 6.15 -4.27 19.71
CA TRP A 353 4.71 -4.12 19.45
C TRP A 353 4.22 -4.96 18.27
N SER A 354 5.05 -5.15 17.24
CA SER A 354 4.75 -6.04 16.13
C SER A 354 4.61 -7.49 16.60
N ASP A 355 5.49 -7.95 17.50
CA ASP A 355 5.45 -9.31 18.07
C ASP A 355 4.21 -9.51 18.97
N GLU A 356 3.78 -8.47 19.68
CA GLU A 356 2.57 -8.49 20.53
C GLU A 356 1.25 -8.40 19.72
N ASN A 357 1.31 -8.20 18.41
CA ASN A 357 0.14 -8.07 17.55
C ASN A 357 -0.39 -9.42 17.06
N ILE A 358 -0.83 -10.28 17.98
CA ILE A 358 -1.27 -11.66 17.65
C ILE A 358 -2.54 -11.71 16.78
N LYS A 359 -3.32 -10.62 16.75
CA LYS A 359 -4.55 -10.49 15.95
C LYS A 359 -4.33 -9.81 14.60
N GLN A 360 -3.08 -9.43 14.28
CA GLN A 360 -2.71 -8.78 13.03
C GLN A 360 -3.57 -7.53 12.76
N ARG A 361 -3.84 -6.76 13.81
CA ARG A 361 -4.47 -5.44 13.71
C ARG A 361 -3.52 -4.47 13.02
N HIS A 362 -4.04 -3.34 12.55
CA HIS A 362 -3.18 -2.33 11.96
C HIS A 362 -2.20 -1.79 13.02
N LEU A 363 -0.91 -1.73 12.69
CA LEU A 363 0.11 -1.13 13.56
C LEU A 363 0.68 0.10 12.86
N TRP A 364 0.34 1.29 13.38
CA TRP A 364 0.71 2.60 12.82
C TRP A 364 1.38 3.45 13.90
N PRO A 365 2.69 3.27 14.15
CA PRO A 365 3.38 3.97 15.24
C PRO A 365 3.27 5.49 15.11
N GLY A 366 3.13 6.14 16.26
CA GLY A 366 3.18 7.58 16.39
C GLY A 366 4.62 8.09 16.35
N LEU A 367 4.91 9.03 15.44
CA LEU A 367 6.18 9.72 15.31
C LEU A 367 6.09 11.12 15.92
N TYR A 368 7.09 11.54 16.69
CA TYR A 368 7.09 12.86 17.32
C TYR A 368 7.69 13.95 16.42
N THR A 369 7.02 14.22 15.29
CA THR A 369 7.49 15.19 14.29
C THR A 369 7.59 16.63 14.84
N SER A 370 6.86 16.97 15.91
CA SER A 370 7.01 18.24 16.62
C SER A 370 8.41 18.48 17.20
N ARG A 371 9.25 17.45 17.35
CA ARG A 371 10.67 17.61 17.71
C ARG A 371 11.50 18.37 16.68
N LEU A 372 10.97 18.66 15.49
CA LEU A 372 11.66 19.44 14.47
C LEU A 372 11.67 20.96 14.74
N TRP A 373 10.91 21.44 15.72
CA TRP A 373 10.86 22.88 16.06
C TRP A 373 10.95 23.17 17.57
N THR A 374 11.02 22.15 18.43
CA THR A 374 11.27 22.35 19.86
C THR A 374 12.74 22.67 20.11
N GLU A 375 13.03 23.83 20.72
CA GLU A 375 14.40 24.30 21.00
C GLU A 375 15.21 23.29 21.85
N GLU A 376 14.57 22.59 22.78
CA GLU A 376 15.17 21.51 23.55
C GLU A 376 15.10 20.17 22.83
N ASN A 377 16.25 19.52 22.64
CA ASN A 377 16.38 18.22 21.99
C ASN A 377 15.83 18.19 20.56
N LEU A 378 16.15 19.22 19.77
CA LEU A 378 15.80 19.36 18.37
C LEU A 378 16.26 18.15 17.54
N TRP A 379 15.32 17.48 16.87
CA TRP A 379 15.63 16.39 15.94
C TRP A 379 15.92 16.95 14.55
N GLN A 380 16.70 16.21 13.75
CA GLN A 380 16.88 16.51 12.33
C GLN A 380 15.74 15.91 11.52
N SER A 381 15.36 16.53 10.41
CA SER A 381 14.35 16.00 9.49
C SER A 381 14.66 14.57 8.99
N SER A 382 15.95 14.22 8.89
CA SER A 382 16.41 12.88 8.54
C SER A 382 15.97 11.80 9.53
N GLU A 383 15.83 12.13 10.82
CA GLU A 383 15.32 11.20 11.84
C GLU A 383 13.88 10.80 11.52
N ILE A 384 13.01 11.77 11.18
CA ILE A 384 11.62 11.49 10.84
C ILE A 384 11.52 10.64 9.58
N THR A 385 12.28 10.96 8.54
CA THR A 385 12.31 10.10 7.34
C THR A 385 12.87 8.71 7.64
N GLY A 386 13.88 8.61 8.50
CA GLY A 386 14.48 7.35 8.94
C GLY A 386 13.47 6.46 9.66
N GLN A 387 12.65 7.04 10.54
CA GLN A 387 11.56 6.34 11.23
C GLN A 387 10.48 5.86 10.27
N VAL A 388 10.09 6.67 9.27
CA VAL A 388 9.13 6.24 8.23
C VAL A 388 9.67 5.05 7.44
N TYR A 389 10.93 5.10 6.97
CA TYR A 389 11.53 3.98 6.26
C TYR A 389 11.72 2.75 7.14
N THR A 390 12.04 2.96 8.42
CA THR A 390 12.16 1.90 9.41
C THR A 390 10.80 1.24 9.62
N ALA A 391 9.71 2.00 9.78
CA ALA A 391 8.36 1.47 9.91
C ALA A 391 7.97 0.59 8.70
N ARG A 392 8.24 1.05 7.47
CA ARG A 392 8.03 0.25 6.24
C ARG A 392 8.84 -1.04 6.20
N ALA A 393 9.96 -1.08 6.91
CA ALA A 393 10.82 -2.25 7.01
C ALA A 393 10.35 -3.25 8.08
N PHE A 394 9.23 -3.03 8.78
CA PHE A 394 8.66 -4.02 9.71
C PHE A 394 7.45 -4.73 9.07
N PRO A 395 7.46 -6.08 8.98
CA PRO A 395 6.29 -6.81 8.49
C PRO A 395 5.03 -6.49 9.30
N GLY A 396 3.91 -6.23 8.63
CA GLY A 396 2.64 -5.90 9.29
C GLY A 396 2.53 -4.44 9.77
N VAL A 397 3.60 -3.64 9.70
CA VAL A 397 3.54 -2.19 9.92
C VAL A 397 3.23 -1.52 8.59
N THR A 398 2.01 -0.99 8.47
CA THR A 398 1.47 -0.51 7.19
C THR A 398 1.23 1.00 7.19
N GLY A 399 1.91 1.75 8.05
CA GLY A 399 1.77 3.21 8.09
C GLY A 399 2.33 3.84 9.35
N VAL A 400 2.15 5.15 9.47
CA VAL A 400 2.60 5.97 10.61
C VAL A 400 1.65 7.14 10.87
N ILE A 401 1.73 7.72 12.07
CA ILE A 401 0.97 8.92 12.44
C ILE A 401 1.92 9.98 13.00
N HIS A 402 1.81 11.22 12.54
CA HIS A 402 2.69 12.32 12.95
C HIS A 402 2.05 13.17 14.05
N PHE A 403 2.75 13.32 15.18
CA PHE A 403 2.42 14.29 16.22
C PHE A 403 3.32 15.53 16.09
N SER A 404 2.82 16.71 15.71
CA SER A 404 1.43 17.02 15.29
C SER A 404 1.37 17.88 14.03
N MET A 405 0.15 18.17 13.57
CA MET A 405 -0.11 18.89 12.32
C MET A 405 0.55 20.27 12.23
N LYS A 406 0.74 20.97 13.36
CA LYS A 406 1.40 22.28 13.42
C LYS A 406 2.77 22.30 12.77
N THR A 407 3.56 21.24 12.91
CA THR A 407 4.89 21.15 12.27
C THR A 407 4.81 21.23 10.76
N PHE A 408 3.81 20.58 10.17
CA PHE A 408 3.59 20.63 8.74
C PHE A 408 3.08 21.98 8.29
N LEU A 409 2.20 22.65 9.06
CA LEU A 409 1.76 24.01 8.75
C LEU A 409 2.93 25.00 8.72
N GLN A 410 3.81 24.93 9.72
CA GLN A 410 5.02 25.76 9.84
C GLN A 410 6.13 25.36 8.85
N ASN A 411 6.06 24.15 8.29
CA ASN A 411 7.09 23.56 7.43
C ASN A 411 8.48 23.56 8.09
N SER A 412 8.55 23.17 9.37
CA SER A 412 9.80 23.15 10.13
C SER A 412 10.85 22.29 9.43
N GLN A 413 12.06 22.82 9.27
CA GLN A 413 13.17 22.16 8.57
C GLN A 413 12.83 21.65 7.15
N GLN A 414 11.90 22.32 6.45
CA GLN A 414 11.47 21.92 5.10
C GLN A 414 10.91 20.49 5.02
N ILE A 415 10.37 19.98 6.14
CA ILE A 415 9.91 18.59 6.24
C ILE A 415 8.85 18.26 5.18
N ASN A 416 8.04 19.23 4.75
CA ASN A 416 7.02 19.01 3.73
C ASN A 416 7.66 18.57 2.42
N GLN A 417 8.65 19.33 1.93
CA GLN A 417 9.38 19.01 0.70
C GLN A 417 10.10 17.67 0.83
N ILE A 418 10.75 17.43 1.97
CA ILE A 418 11.52 16.21 2.22
C ILE A 418 10.62 14.96 2.21
N LEU A 419 9.44 15.04 2.82
CA LEU A 419 8.48 13.93 2.78
C LEU A 419 7.94 13.73 1.36
N THR A 420 7.52 14.80 0.68
CA THR A 420 6.94 14.70 -0.67
C THR A 420 7.94 14.40 -1.79
N SER A 421 9.24 14.57 -1.57
CA SER A 421 10.28 14.12 -2.51
C SER A 421 10.89 12.77 -2.12
N GLY A 422 10.70 12.34 -0.87
CA GLY A 422 11.20 11.09 -0.31
C GLY A 422 10.09 10.08 -0.06
N PRO A 423 9.78 9.75 1.21
CA PRO A 423 8.89 8.63 1.52
C PRO A 423 7.46 8.81 0.99
N TYR A 424 6.93 10.04 0.92
CA TYR A 424 5.56 10.33 0.47
C TYR A 424 5.49 10.83 -0.98
N ALA A 425 6.51 10.55 -1.80
CA ALA A 425 6.53 10.97 -3.20
C ALA A 425 5.33 10.46 -4.01
N LEU A 426 4.92 9.22 -3.78
CA LEU A 426 3.74 8.63 -4.40
C LEU A 426 2.53 8.70 -3.46
N PRO A 427 1.31 8.95 -3.98
CA PRO A 427 0.10 8.86 -3.19
C PRO A 427 -0.10 7.42 -2.67
N ALA A 428 -0.76 7.29 -1.53
CA ALA A 428 -1.08 5.99 -0.95
C ALA A 428 -2.54 5.96 -0.46
N VAL A 429 -3.16 4.80 -0.57
CA VAL A 429 -4.48 4.55 0.03
C VAL A 429 -4.35 3.96 1.43
N VAL A 430 -5.39 4.15 2.23
CA VAL A 430 -5.49 3.53 3.56
C VAL A 430 -5.52 2.01 3.41
N PRO A 431 -4.70 1.26 4.17
CA PRO A 431 -4.71 -0.19 4.15
C PRO A 431 -6.09 -0.79 4.45
N ALA A 432 -6.44 -1.83 3.70
CA ALA A 432 -7.70 -2.54 3.89
C ALA A 432 -7.78 -3.13 5.30
N THR A 433 -8.98 -3.16 5.87
CA THR A 433 -9.28 -3.64 7.23
C THR A 433 -10.10 -4.92 7.13
N PRO A 434 -9.48 -6.05 6.74
CA PRO A 434 -10.20 -7.23 6.28
C PRO A 434 -11.08 -7.87 7.36
N TRP A 435 -10.71 -7.75 8.64
CA TRP A 435 -11.47 -8.36 9.75
C TRP A 435 -12.76 -7.63 10.12
N LEU A 436 -13.09 -6.51 9.47
CA LEU A 436 -14.41 -5.88 9.62
C LEU A 436 -15.46 -6.48 8.66
N ASP A 437 -15.06 -7.39 7.75
CA ASP A 437 -15.93 -8.20 6.87
C ASP A 437 -17.03 -7.40 6.13
N GLU A 438 -16.73 -6.14 5.78
CA GLU A 438 -17.65 -5.30 5.02
C GLU A 438 -17.75 -5.77 3.55
N PRO A 439 -18.96 -5.80 2.96
CA PRO A 439 -19.10 -6.22 1.57
C PRO A 439 -18.35 -5.29 0.61
N LEU A 440 -17.79 -5.88 -0.44
CA LEU A 440 -17.05 -5.13 -1.47
C LEU A 440 -18.00 -4.21 -2.26
N PRO A 441 -17.51 -3.02 -2.69
CA PRO A 441 -18.30 -2.11 -3.51
C PRO A 441 -18.47 -2.65 -4.93
N ALA A 442 -19.54 -2.21 -5.60
CA ALA A 442 -19.72 -2.50 -7.02
C ALA A 442 -18.63 -1.83 -7.89
N PRO A 443 -18.25 -2.43 -9.03
CA PRO A 443 -17.38 -1.78 -10.01
C PRO A 443 -17.95 -0.42 -10.44
N PRO A 444 -17.09 0.59 -10.65
CA PRO A 444 -17.55 1.94 -10.93
C PRO A 444 -18.17 2.05 -12.33
N LEU A 445 -19.35 2.67 -12.40
CA LEU A 445 -20.00 3.02 -13.66
C LEU A 445 -19.59 4.44 -14.09
N PHE A 446 -19.04 4.60 -15.29
CA PHE A 446 -18.62 5.90 -15.81
C PHE A 446 -18.78 5.99 -17.33
N SER A 447 -18.77 7.22 -17.84
CA SER A 447 -18.67 7.51 -19.27
C SER A 447 -17.53 8.49 -19.51
N VAL A 448 -16.83 8.31 -20.62
CA VAL A 448 -15.80 9.22 -21.10
C VAL A 448 -16.36 10.05 -22.25
N THR A 449 -16.14 11.35 -22.21
CA THR A 449 -16.46 12.28 -23.31
C THR A 449 -15.25 13.13 -23.63
N GLU A 450 -15.02 13.38 -24.92
CA GLU A 450 -13.91 14.18 -25.44
C GLU A 450 -14.43 15.48 -26.06
N ASN A 451 -13.68 16.56 -25.90
CA ASN A 451 -13.73 17.72 -26.77
C ASN A 451 -12.29 18.12 -27.18
N GLU A 452 -12.15 19.07 -28.12
CA GLU A 452 -10.83 19.48 -28.66
C GLU A 452 -9.78 19.89 -27.60
N GLN A 453 -10.20 20.24 -26.38
CA GLN A 453 -9.33 20.77 -25.32
C GLN A 453 -9.37 19.96 -24.02
N GLN A 454 -10.33 19.05 -23.82
CA GLN A 454 -10.57 18.42 -22.52
C GLN A 454 -11.21 17.03 -22.64
N TRP A 455 -10.84 16.17 -21.69
CA TRP A 455 -11.53 14.91 -21.42
C TRP A 455 -12.39 15.04 -20.17
N ARG A 456 -13.59 14.49 -20.22
CA ARG A 456 -14.49 14.46 -19.06
C ARG A 456 -14.93 13.04 -18.78
N LEU A 457 -14.57 12.57 -17.57
CA LEU A 457 -15.08 11.34 -16.99
C LEU A 457 -16.25 11.71 -16.11
N ARG A 458 -17.43 11.15 -16.40
CA ARG A 458 -18.63 11.33 -15.58
C ARG A 458 -18.93 10.01 -14.87
N PHE A 459 -19.03 10.06 -13.55
CA PHE A 459 -19.36 8.91 -12.72
C PHE A 459 -20.86 8.84 -12.50
N TYR A 460 -21.42 7.65 -12.62
CA TYR A 460 -22.84 7.39 -12.39
C TYR A 460 -23.11 6.93 -10.95
N HIS A 461 -24.40 6.88 -10.61
CA HIS A 461 -24.86 6.63 -9.25
C HIS A 461 -24.27 5.36 -8.65
N ASP A 462 -23.82 5.47 -7.40
CA ASP A 462 -23.43 4.35 -6.56
C ASP A 462 -24.72 3.67 -6.03
N PRO A 463 -25.12 2.51 -6.58
CA PRO A 463 -26.39 1.89 -6.24
C PRO A 463 -26.48 1.48 -4.77
N ASP A 464 -25.35 1.27 -4.09
CA ASP A 464 -25.29 0.77 -2.73
C ASP A 464 -24.85 1.83 -1.71
N ASN A 465 -24.45 3.02 -2.16
CA ASN A 465 -23.88 4.08 -1.32
C ASN A 465 -22.69 3.60 -0.47
N ARG A 466 -21.86 2.71 -1.04
CA ARG A 466 -20.70 2.07 -0.40
C ARG A 466 -19.36 2.55 -0.93
N ILE A 467 -19.35 3.37 -1.98
CA ILE A 467 -18.12 3.88 -2.59
C ILE A 467 -17.63 5.06 -1.78
N ARG A 468 -16.58 4.84 -0.99
CA ARG A 468 -15.87 5.91 -0.30
C ARG A 468 -14.95 6.66 -1.25
N ASN A 469 -14.13 5.92 -1.97
CA ASN A 469 -13.19 6.47 -2.95
C ASN A 469 -13.25 5.63 -4.24
N ARG A 470 -12.85 6.22 -5.35
CA ARG A 470 -12.52 5.53 -6.59
C ARG A 470 -11.03 5.74 -6.84
N VAL A 471 -10.37 4.76 -7.43
CA VAL A 471 -8.98 4.88 -7.82
C VAL A 471 -8.91 4.75 -9.32
N LEU A 472 -8.42 5.80 -9.96
CA LEU A 472 -8.16 5.85 -11.39
C LEU A 472 -6.67 5.68 -11.62
N GLN A 473 -6.30 4.62 -12.32
CA GLN A 473 -4.95 4.42 -12.83
C GLN A 473 -4.91 4.81 -14.31
N ILE A 474 -3.97 5.68 -14.67
CA ILE A 474 -3.79 6.21 -16.01
C ILE A 474 -2.50 5.62 -16.56
N ARG A 475 -2.60 4.85 -17.65
CA ARG A 475 -1.43 4.26 -18.31
C ARG A 475 -1.01 5.11 -19.51
N ARG A 476 0.27 5.43 -19.59
CA ARG A 476 0.89 6.20 -20.68
C ARG A 476 2.28 5.68 -20.97
N ASN A 477 2.52 5.17 -22.18
CA ASN A 477 3.83 4.70 -22.64
C ASN A 477 4.50 3.73 -21.64
N GLY A 478 3.71 2.84 -21.05
CA GLY A 478 4.18 1.86 -20.04
C GLY A 478 4.25 2.38 -18.59
N ASN A 479 4.14 3.68 -18.34
CA ASN A 479 4.06 4.24 -16.99
C ASN A 479 2.62 4.27 -16.49
N THR A 480 2.42 4.07 -15.18
CA THR A 480 1.09 4.16 -14.56
C THR A 480 1.05 5.23 -13.47
N ASP A 481 0.27 6.27 -13.72
CA ASP A 481 -0.10 7.26 -12.70
C ASP A 481 -1.37 6.81 -11.98
N SER A 482 -1.55 7.19 -10.72
CA SER A 482 -2.76 6.86 -9.95
C SER A 482 -3.35 8.10 -9.27
N VAL A 483 -4.68 8.20 -9.31
CA VAL A 483 -5.43 9.29 -8.69
C VAL A 483 -6.57 8.70 -7.86
N THR A 484 -6.59 9.04 -6.57
CA THR A 484 -7.71 8.75 -5.69
C THR A 484 -8.77 9.84 -5.83
N ILE A 485 -10.01 9.44 -6.06
CA ILE A 485 -11.15 10.30 -6.37
C ILE A 485 -12.21 10.06 -5.29
N PRO A 486 -12.66 11.08 -4.55
CA PRO A 486 -13.73 10.93 -3.59
C PRO A 486 -15.01 10.36 -4.24
N GLY A 487 -15.70 9.47 -3.53
CA GLY A 487 -16.95 8.84 -3.99
C GLY A 487 -18.04 9.85 -4.35
N SER A 488 -18.05 10.99 -3.67
CA SER A 488 -18.96 12.12 -3.90
C SER A 488 -18.69 12.92 -5.18
N ARG A 489 -17.50 12.78 -5.78
CA ARG A 489 -17.14 13.50 -6.99
C ARG A 489 -17.87 12.90 -8.20
N LYS A 490 -18.68 13.71 -8.87
CA LYS A 490 -19.50 13.29 -10.02
C LYS A 490 -18.76 13.33 -11.36
N GLU A 491 -17.70 14.12 -11.45
CA GLU A 491 -16.92 14.24 -12.67
C GLU A 491 -15.46 14.60 -12.40
N LEU A 492 -14.60 14.15 -13.32
CA LEU A 492 -13.20 14.50 -13.41
C LEU A 492 -12.92 15.04 -14.81
N ILE A 493 -12.23 16.18 -14.87
CA ILE A 493 -11.89 16.86 -16.13
C ILE A 493 -10.37 16.88 -16.24
N PHE A 494 -9.86 16.46 -17.40
CA PHE A 494 -8.45 16.52 -17.75
C PHE A 494 -8.25 17.52 -18.88
N ASP A 495 -7.19 18.32 -18.81
CA ASP A 495 -6.76 19.17 -19.91
C ASP A 495 -6.04 18.34 -20.97
N ASN A 496 -6.41 18.54 -22.24
CA ASN A 496 -5.88 17.85 -23.42
C ASN A 496 -4.81 18.68 -24.15
N SER A 497 -4.33 19.78 -23.55
CA SER A 497 -3.39 20.73 -24.15
C SER A 497 -2.08 20.12 -24.69
N HIS A 498 -1.70 18.91 -24.27
CA HIS A 498 -0.48 18.22 -24.70
C HIS A 498 -0.68 17.10 -25.75
N ARG A 499 -1.91 16.78 -26.19
CA ARG A 499 -2.23 15.78 -27.24
C ARG A 499 -1.66 14.35 -27.08
N ILE A 500 -1.08 13.99 -25.93
CA ILE A 500 -0.66 12.61 -25.66
C ILE A 500 -1.83 11.88 -24.99
N LEU A 501 -2.48 11.02 -25.76
CA LEU A 501 -3.55 10.15 -25.27
C LEU A 501 -3.00 9.14 -24.26
N PRO A 502 -3.71 8.87 -23.15
CA PRO A 502 -3.45 7.67 -22.36
C PRO A 502 -3.72 6.42 -23.19
N ASP A 503 -2.95 5.36 -22.97
CA ASP A 503 -3.18 4.06 -23.60
C ASP A 503 -4.48 3.46 -23.08
N SER A 504 -4.66 3.53 -21.75
CA SER A 504 -5.84 3.03 -21.05
C SER A 504 -6.04 3.70 -19.69
N PHE A 505 -7.27 3.56 -19.19
CA PHE A 505 -7.64 3.83 -17.82
C PHE A 505 -8.08 2.53 -17.15
N SER A 506 -7.60 2.29 -15.93
CA SER A 506 -8.15 1.29 -15.02
C SER A 506 -8.86 2.02 -13.88
N LEU A 507 -10.12 1.71 -13.61
CA LEU A 507 -10.89 2.35 -12.55
C LEU A 507 -11.52 1.30 -11.63
N PHE A 508 -11.29 1.40 -10.32
CA PHE A 508 -11.96 0.57 -9.32
C PHE A 508 -12.51 1.40 -8.16
N SER A 509 -13.50 0.87 -7.46
CA SER A 509 -14.13 1.47 -6.29
C SER A 509 -13.51 0.92 -5.00
N MET A 510 -13.49 1.75 -3.95
CA MET A 510 -13.08 1.38 -2.59
C MET A 510 -14.18 1.74 -1.59
N ASN A 511 -14.46 0.85 -0.65
CA ASN A 511 -15.37 1.11 0.47
C ASN A 511 -14.64 1.74 1.68
N GLN A 512 -15.37 2.02 2.75
CA GLN A 512 -14.86 2.67 3.97
C GLN A 512 -13.76 1.86 4.68
N THR A 513 -13.77 0.53 4.54
CA THR A 513 -12.76 -0.35 5.17
C THR A 513 -11.57 -0.63 4.25
N GLY A 514 -11.55 -0.09 3.02
CA GLY A 514 -10.48 -0.26 2.04
C GLY A 514 -10.64 -1.50 1.15
N GLY A 515 -11.77 -2.21 1.21
CA GLY A 515 -12.12 -3.27 0.28
C GLY A 515 -12.38 -2.72 -1.13
N THR A 516 -11.84 -3.39 -2.14
CA THR A 516 -11.85 -2.91 -3.54
C THR A 516 -12.82 -3.71 -4.42
N SER A 517 -13.43 -3.05 -5.41
CA SER A 517 -14.14 -3.74 -6.49
C SER A 517 -13.16 -4.32 -7.51
N SER A 518 -13.65 -5.14 -8.44
CA SER A 518 -12.93 -5.38 -9.70
C SER A 518 -12.71 -4.07 -10.47
N SER A 519 -11.64 -4.00 -11.27
CA SER A 519 -11.37 -2.85 -12.12
C SER A 519 -12.22 -2.86 -13.39
N VAL A 520 -12.50 -1.66 -13.89
CA VAL A 520 -13.10 -1.42 -15.20
C VAL A 520 -12.05 -0.73 -16.07
N GLU A 521 -11.71 -1.37 -17.17
CA GLU A 521 -10.73 -0.84 -18.13
C GLU A 521 -11.42 -0.02 -19.23
N TYR A 522 -10.81 1.08 -19.64
CA TYR A 522 -11.22 1.89 -20.78
C TYR A 522 -10.01 2.18 -21.66
N TYR A 523 -10.12 1.85 -22.94
CA TYR A 523 -9.05 2.03 -23.93
C TYR A 523 -9.42 3.17 -24.88
N PHE A 524 -8.48 4.09 -25.10
CA PHE A 524 -8.68 5.24 -25.99
C PHE A 524 -8.55 4.86 -27.46
N GLN A 525 -7.78 3.82 -27.74
CA GLN A 525 -7.76 3.14 -29.03
C GLN A 525 -8.37 1.76 -28.81
N LYS A 526 -9.46 1.46 -29.52
CA LYS A 526 -10.08 0.12 -29.47
C LYS A 526 -9.09 -0.87 -30.10
N PRO A 527 -8.60 -1.90 -29.38
CA PRO A 527 -7.99 -3.03 -30.06
C PRO A 527 -9.05 -3.68 -30.95
N ALA A 528 -8.70 -3.94 -32.21
CA ALA A 528 -9.63 -4.55 -33.16
C ALA A 528 -9.92 -6.01 -32.75
N PRO A 529 -11.17 -6.49 -32.83
CA PRO A 529 -11.45 -7.89 -32.55
C PRO A 529 -10.94 -8.75 -33.72
N PHE A 530 -9.87 -9.49 -33.50
CA PHE A 530 -9.33 -10.42 -34.49
C PHE A 530 -9.78 -11.88 -34.24
N PRO A 531 -9.90 -12.70 -35.29
CA PRO A 531 -10.46 -14.05 -35.21
C PRO A 531 -9.52 -14.99 -34.43
N LYS A 532 -10.10 -15.91 -33.65
CA LYS A 532 -9.35 -16.98 -32.96
C LYS A 532 -8.80 -17.99 -33.98
N PHE A 533 -7.49 -18.17 -34.03
CA PHE A 533 -6.85 -19.33 -34.65
C PHE A 533 -6.51 -20.40 -33.59
N SER A 534 -6.41 -21.67 -34.01
CA SER A 534 -6.15 -22.81 -33.13
C SER A 534 -4.78 -22.71 -32.44
N ASP A 535 -4.75 -22.90 -31.12
CA ASP A 535 -3.53 -22.83 -30.31
C ASP A 535 -2.43 -23.76 -30.87
N PRO A 536 -1.18 -23.27 -30.99
CA PRO A 536 -0.05 -24.14 -31.29
C PRO A 536 0.08 -25.19 -30.18
N ALA A 537 0.37 -26.43 -30.55
CA ALA A 537 0.60 -27.52 -29.59
C ALA A 537 1.91 -27.28 -28.82
N ILE A 538 1.86 -26.42 -27.79
CA ILE A 538 3.00 -26.08 -26.93
C ILE A 538 3.17 -27.19 -25.88
N LEU A 539 4.34 -27.80 -25.85
CA LEU A 539 4.72 -28.75 -24.81
C LEU A 539 4.97 -27.97 -23.51
N PRO A 540 4.20 -28.21 -22.44
CA PRO A 540 4.32 -27.44 -21.22
C PRO A 540 5.65 -27.72 -20.55
N ARG A 541 6.12 -26.76 -19.75
CA ARG A 541 7.40 -26.84 -19.04
C ARG A 541 7.59 -28.14 -18.25
N SER A 542 6.51 -28.65 -17.66
CA SER A 542 6.49 -29.89 -16.86
C SER A 542 6.93 -31.14 -17.64
N VAL A 543 6.98 -31.06 -18.98
CA VAL A 543 7.45 -32.15 -19.85
C VAL A 543 8.98 -32.26 -19.87
N TRP A 544 9.70 -31.21 -19.50
CA TRP A 544 11.18 -31.19 -19.52
C TRP A 544 11.84 -30.72 -18.23
N SER A 545 11.18 -29.95 -17.36
CA SER A 545 11.70 -29.51 -16.05
C SER A 545 10.70 -29.79 -14.92
N GLU A 546 11.20 -30.38 -13.83
CA GLU A 546 10.45 -30.57 -12.58
C GLU A 546 10.62 -29.39 -11.61
N GLU A 547 11.53 -28.46 -11.92
CA GLU A 547 11.81 -27.32 -11.04
C GLU A 547 10.86 -26.14 -11.30
N PRO A 548 10.17 -25.64 -10.25
CA PRO A 548 9.38 -24.43 -10.37
C PRO A 548 10.27 -23.22 -10.67
N ALA A 549 9.71 -22.21 -11.35
CA ALA A 549 10.43 -20.97 -11.62
C ALA A 549 10.90 -20.32 -10.31
N ALA A 550 12.21 -20.05 -10.22
CA ALA A 550 12.80 -19.47 -9.02
C ALA A 550 12.72 -17.94 -9.01
N GLY A 551 13.15 -17.34 -7.91
CA GLY A 551 13.18 -15.90 -7.71
C GLY A 551 11.96 -15.35 -6.97
N ILE A 552 12.06 -14.10 -6.55
CA ILE A 552 11.01 -13.38 -5.82
C ILE A 552 10.34 -12.35 -6.73
N HIS A 553 9.03 -12.15 -6.59
CA HIS A 553 8.37 -11.07 -7.30
C HIS A 553 8.85 -9.72 -6.77
N ALA A 554 9.21 -8.81 -7.67
CA ALA A 554 9.63 -7.46 -7.33
C ALA A 554 9.32 -6.51 -8.48
N HIS A 555 9.05 -5.24 -8.17
CA HIS A 555 9.01 -4.18 -9.15
C HIS A 555 10.45 -3.77 -9.44
N ALA A 556 10.99 -4.35 -10.51
CA ALA A 556 12.41 -4.40 -10.78
C ALA A 556 12.70 -4.32 -12.29
N ALA A 557 13.95 -3.99 -12.63
CA ALA A 557 14.47 -4.04 -13.98
C ALA A 557 15.89 -4.61 -13.98
N ARG A 558 16.23 -5.33 -15.05
CA ARG A 558 17.61 -5.78 -15.31
C ARG A 558 18.17 -5.00 -16.47
N LEU A 559 19.24 -4.27 -16.20
CA LEU A 559 19.82 -3.31 -17.12
C LEU A 559 21.30 -3.59 -17.28
N SER A 560 21.79 -3.55 -18.51
CA SER A 560 23.21 -3.72 -18.80
C SER A 560 23.68 -2.53 -19.62
N GLY A 561 24.84 -1.98 -19.28
CA GLY A 561 25.38 -0.80 -19.94
C GLY A 561 26.90 -0.84 -19.97
N GLY A 562 27.47 -0.14 -20.96
CA GLY A 562 28.89 0.15 -21.02
C GLY A 562 29.26 1.45 -20.31
N VAL A 563 30.54 1.80 -20.34
CA VAL A 563 31.03 3.11 -19.86
C VAL A 563 30.36 4.24 -20.65
N GLU A 564 29.98 5.32 -19.97
CA GLU A 564 29.17 6.45 -20.43
C GLU A 564 27.68 6.17 -20.69
N ASP A 565 27.23 4.91 -20.63
CA ASP A 565 25.80 4.61 -20.77
C ASP A 565 25.01 5.10 -19.55
N THR A 566 23.83 5.66 -19.81
CA THR A 566 22.86 6.03 -18.77
C THR A 566 21.68 5.07 -18.79
N LEU A 567 21.63 4.21 -17.77
CA LEU A 567 20.56 3.28 -17.49
C LEU A 567 19.43 3.99 -16.74
N ARG A 568 18.17 3.67 -17.06
CA ARG A 568 17.00 4.29 -16.44
C ARG A 568 16.05 3.24 -15.90
N PHE A 569 15.54 3.48 -14.70
CA PHE A 569 14.48 2.70 -14.08
C PHE A 569 13.62 3.66 -13.26
N GLU A 570 12.34 3.80 -13.62
CA GLU A 570 11.46 4.82 -13.04
C GLU A 570 12.09 6.23 -13.14
N ASP A 571 12.16 6.96 -12.03
CA ASP A 571 12.81 8.27 -11.92
C ASP A 571 14.30 8.19 -11.56
N LEU A 572 14.86 6.98 -11.45
CA LEU A 572 16.29 6.75 -11.23
C LEU A 572 17.05 6.74 -12.57
N SER A 573 18.07 7.58 -12.67
CA SER A 573 19.10 7.50 -13.70
C SER A 573 20.42 7.02 -13.10
N LEU A 574 21.04 6.03 -13.72
CA LEU A 574 22.34 5.48 -13.35
C LEU A 574 23.30 5.66 -14.53
N THR A 575 24.33 6.48 -14.39
CA THR A 575 25.34 6.72 -15.44
C THR A 575 26.65 6.07 -15.08
N ILE A 576 27.12 5.12 -15.90
CA ILE A 576 28.36 4.37 -15.65
C ILE A 576 29.57 5.21 -16.07
N HIS A 577 30.53 5.42 -15.17
CA HIS A 577 31.72 6.23 -15.44
C HIS A 577 32.97 5.41 -15.70
N SER A 578 33.15 4.28 -15.00
CA SER A 578 34.32 3.43 -15.21
C SER A 578 34.14 2.02 -14.66
N LEU A 579 34.84 1.07 -15.28
CA LEU A 579 35.09 -0.27 -14.76
C LEU A 579 36.57 -0.38 -14.40
N MET A 580 36.89 -0.83 -13.20
CA MET A 580 38.25 -0.93 -12.68
C MET A 580 38.51 -2.31 -12.07
N ARG A 581 39.73 -2.82 -12.21
CA ARG A 581 40.22 -3.96 -11.43
C ARG A 581 41.14 -3.44 -10.33
N SER A 582 40.77 -3.71 -9.08
CA SER A 582 41.56 -3.35 -7.91
C SER A 582 42.08 -4.61 -7.22
N MET A 583 43.37 -4.65 -6.93
CA MET A 583 43.99 -5.71 -6.15
C MET A 583 44.04 -5.27 -4.68
N ALA A 584 43.66 -6.16 -3.75
CA ALA A 584 43.88 -5.90 -2.33
C ALA A 584 45.39 -5.85 -2.06
N PHE A 585 45.89 -4.72 -1.57
CA PHE A 585 47.29 -4.58 -1.15
C PHE A 585 47.50 -5.43 0.12
N PRO A 586 48.29 -6.51 0.11
CA PRO A 586 48.60 -7.25 1.32
C PRO A 586 49.61 -6.44 2.15
N ASP A 587 49.35 -6.25 3.44
CA ASP A 587 50.26 -5.56 4.40
C ASP A 587 51.70 -6.13 4.41
N ARG A 588 51.91 -7.34 3.86
CA ARG A 588 53.22 -8.01 3.78
C ARG A 588 54.14 -7.51 2.66
N LEU A 589 53.68 -6.69 1.71
CA LEU A 589 54.49 -6.28 0.54
C LEU A 589 55.54 -5.18 0.81
N LEU A 590 55.68 -4.68 2.05
CA LEU A 590 56.80 -3.80 2.41
C LEU A 590 58.13 -4.54 2.67
N LYS A 591 58.21 -5.87 2.48
CA LYS A 591 59.40 -6.68 2.85
C LYS A 591 59.84 -7.81 1.90
N LEU A 592 59.33 -7.93 0.67
CA LEU A 592 59.79 -8.98 -0.25
C LEU A 592 60.02 -8.46 -1.68
N ASP A 593 60.99 -9.08 -2.35
CA ASP A 593 61.39 -8.81 -3.73
C ASP A 593 60.22 -9.02 -4.71
N LEU A 594 60.04 -8.07 -5.62
CA LEU A 594 58.92 -7.90 -6.56
C LEU A 594 58.80 -8.99 -7.66
N GLY A 595 59.39 -10.18 -7.45
CA GLY A 595 59.51 -11.23 -8.47
C GLY A 595 58.52 -12.39 -8.38
N GLU A 596 57.82 -12.61 -7.26
CA GLU A 596 57.14 -13.90 -7.00
C GLU A 596 55.62 -13.86 -6.74
N VAL A 597 54.92 -12.73 -6.94
CA VAL A 597 53.47 -12.66 -6.73
C VAL A 597 52.76 -12.12 -7.96
N MET A 598 52.63 -12.96 -9.00
CA MET A 598 51.76 -12.72 -10.14
C MET A 598 51.03 -14.03 -10.48
N ASP A 599 50.10 -14.44 -9.61
CA ASP A 599 49.12 -15.48 -9.93
C ASP A 599 47.70 -14.86 -9.91
N GLY A 600 46.93 -15.14 -10.97
CA GLY A 600 46.01 -14.19 -11.61
C GLY A 600 44.59 -13.99 -11.04
N ASP A 601 44.26 -14.48 -9.84
CA ASP A 601 42.84 -14.62 -9.42
C ASP A 601 42.36 -13.69 -8.28
N ASN A 602 43.18 -12.76 -7.79
CA ASN A 602 42.84 -11.91 -6.62
C ASN A 602 42.47 -10.45 -6.96
N TYR A 603 41.68 -10.23 -8.01
CA TYR A 603 41.19 -8.90 -8.39
C TYR A 603 39.72 -8.71 -7.96
N SER A 604 39.43 -7.56 -7.34
CA SER A 604 38.07 -7.06 -7.16
C SER A 604 37.69 -6.17 -8.35
N GLU A 605 36.60 -6.51 -9.04
CA GLU A 605 36.06 -5.69 -10.11
C GLU A 605 35.11 -4.65 -9.52
N LEU A 606 35.45 -3.36 -9.71
CA LEU A 606 34.73 -2.21 -9.20
C LEU A 606 34.10 -1.44 -10.37
N VAL A 607 32.88 -0.96 -10.17
CA VAL A 607 32.19 -0.08 -11.12
C VAL A 607 31.89 1.23 -10.42
N SER A 608 32.34 2.34 -11.01
CA SER A 608 31.99 3.69 -10.59
C SER A 608 30.86 4.22 -11.45
N PHE A 609 29.80 4.74 -10.83
CA PHE A 609 28.65 5.29 -11.52
C PHE A 609 28.00 6.40 -10.68
N SER A 610 27.26 7.31 -11.33
CA SER A 610 26.42 8.29 -10.65
C SER A 610 24.97 7.86 -10.65
N LEU A 611 24.31 8.08 -9.53
CA LEU A 611 22.88 7.92 -9.34
C LEU A 611 22.24 9.30 -9.30
N ARG A 612 21.16 9.48 -10.05
CA ARG A 612 20.40 10.73 -10.06
C ARG A 612 18.91 10.45 -9.92
N ARG A 613 18.26 11.23 -9.06
CA ARG A 613 16.80 11.27 -8.88
C ARG A 613 16.38 12.70 -8.58
N GLY A 614 15.63 13.33 -9.48
CA GLY A 614 15.34 14.77 -9.40
C GLY A 614 16.61 15.61 -9.37
N ASP A 615 16.77 16.39 -8.31
CA ASP A 615 17.93 17.27 -8.07
C ASP A 615 19.05 16.60 -7.24
N VAL A 616 18.81 15.38 -6.72
CA VAL A 616 19.81 14.64 -5.95
C VAL A 616 20.68 13.83 -6.90
N THR A 617 22.00 13.99 -6.77
CA THR A 617 23.00 13.18 -7.49
C THR A 617 24.06 12.68 -6.51
N GLU A 618 24.41 11.40 -6.58
CA GLU A 618 25.48 10.79 -5.78
C GLU A 618 26.36 9.89 -6.65
N THR A 619 27.67 10.00 -6.52
CA THR A 619 28.62 9.09 -7.18
C THR A 619 28.94 7.94 -6.25
N VAL A 620 28.79 6.71 -6.74
CA VAL A 620 29.02 5.49 -5.98
C VAL A 620 29.98 4.57 -6.72
N SER A 621 30.83 3.90 -5.95
CA SER A 621 31.67 2.79 -6.43
C SER A 621 31.20 1.49 -5.79
N MET A 622 30.80 0.51 -6.60
CA MET A 622 30.36 -0.81 -6.12
C MET A 622 31.27 -1.93 -6.62
N GLN A 623 31.46 -2.96 -5.79
CA GLN A 623 32.13 -4.19 -6.19
C GLN A 623 31.13 -5.14 -6.88
N SER A 624 31.59 -5.82 -7.93
CA SER A 624 30.85 -6.89 -8.59
C SER A 624 30.37 -7.94 -7.58
N GLY A 625 29.09 -8.31 -7.64
CA GLY A 625 28.45 -9.21 -6.67
C GLY A 625 27.97 -8.55 -5.38
N THR A 626 27.87 -7.21 -5.33
CA THR A 626 27.33 -6.48 -4.17
C THR A 626 26.00 -5.79 -4.47
N ALA A 627 25.27 -5.45 -3.42
CA ALA A 627 24.00 -4.74 -3.49
C ALA A 627 23.93 -3.63 -2.43
N MET A 628 23.20 -2.56 -2.73
CA MET A 628 22.99 -1.45 -1.80
C MET A 628 21.57 -0.87 -1.95
N ASN A 629 21.18 -0.02 -0.99
CA ASN A 629 19.94 0.74 -1.10
C ASN A 629 20.26 2.22 -1.26
N TRP A 630 19.51 2.90 -2.12
CA TRP A 630 19.68 4.32 -2.41
C TRP A 630 18.33 4.95 -2.76
N TYR A 631 17.86 5.92 -1.97
CA TYR A 631 16.62 6.70 -2.21
C TYR A 631 15.37 5.89 -2.63
N GLY A 632 15.14 4.75 -1.97
CA GLY A 632 13.98 3.88 -2.26
C GLY A 632 14.23 2.82 -3.34
N TYR A 633 15.47 2.71 -3.82
CA TYR A 633 15.91 1.69 -4.77
C TYR A 633 16.88 0.71 -4.12
N HIS A 634 16.75 -0.57 -4.44
CA HIS A 634 17.71 -1.62 -4.19
C HIS A 634 18.49 -1.87 -5.48
N ILE A 635 19.80 -1.64 -5.43
CA ILE A 635 20.70 -1.62 -6.58
C ILE A 635 21.69 -2.76 -6.39
N SER A 636 21.59 -3.78 -7.23
CA SER A 636 22.49 -4.94 -7.26
C SER A 636 23.41 -4.86 -8.47
N LEU A 637 24.72 -4.84 -8.24
CA LEU A 637 25.72 -5.05 -9.30
C LEU A 637 26.00 -6.55 -9.39
N LEU A 638 25.49 -7.18 -10.42
CA LEU A 638 25.48 -8.64 -10.55
C LEU A 638 26.84 -9.19 -10.92
N LYS A 639 27.34 -8.71 -12.07
CA LYS A 639 28.61 -9.10 -12.66
C LYS A 639 29.09 -8.02 -13.62
N THR A 640 30.35 -8.14 -14.02
CA THR A 640 31.03 -7.27 -14.98
C THR A 640 31.66 -8.15 -16.06
N ASP A 641 31.60 -7.69 -17.31
CA ASP A 641 32.40 -8.22 -18.41
C ASP A 641 33.44 -7.17 -18.78
N PHE A 642 34.64 -7.33 -18.22
CA PHE A 642 35.72 -6.35 -18.39
C PHE A 642 36.24 -6.29 -19.83
N GLN A 643 36.17 -7.39 -20.60
CA GLN A 643 36.63 -7.40 -22.00
C GLN A 643 35.70 -6.61 -22.90
N ARG A 644 34.40 -6.62 -22.60
CA ARG A 644 33.37 -5.89 -23.36
C ARG A 644 32.99 -4.54 -22.73
N GLU A 645 33.64 -4.20 -21.61
CA GLU A 645 33.36 -3.04 -20.77
C GLU A 645 31.89 -2.93 -20.35
N ILE A 646 31.23 -4.04 -20.00
CA ILE A 646 29.80 -4.08 -19.64
C ILE A 646 29.63 -4.33 -18.14
N ALA A 647 28.74 -3.58 -17.51
CA ALA A 647 28.25 -3.86 -16.16
C ALA A 647 26.78 -4.27 -16.19
N HIS A 648 26.44 -5.31 -15.43
CA HIS A 648 25.08 -5.84 -15.32
C HIS A 648 24.47 -5.47 -13.98
N PHE A 649 23.39 -4.70 -14.02
CA PHE A 649 22.64 -4.25 -12.86
C PHE A 649 21.28 -4.92 -12.75
N GLU A 650 20.84 -5.17 -11.53
CA GLU A 650 19.47 -5.47 -11.20
C GLU A 650 18.97 -4.43 -10.19
N LEU A 651 17.95 -3.68 -10.61
CA LEU A 651 17.39 -2.57 -9.85
C LEU A 651 15.99 -2.98 -9.41
N ALA A 652 15.62 -2.67 -8.17
CA ALA A 652 14.26 -2.86 -7.67
C ALA A 652 13.84 -1.68 -6.80
N THR A 653 12.54 -1.42 -6.71
CA THR A 653 12.04 -0.53 -5.65
C THR A 653 12.09 -1.26 -4.32
N THR A 654 12.65 -0.65 -3.28
CA THR A 654 12.75 -1.28 -1.94
C THR A 654 11.37 -1.62 -1.39
N GLY A 655 10.34 -0.85 -1.74
CA GLY A 655 8.95 -1.12 -1.37
C GLY A 655 8.35 -2.38 -2.00
N SER A 656 8.98 -2.95 -3.03
CA SER A 656 8.55 -4.21 -3.66
C SER A 656 9.28 -5.45 -3.13
N LEU A 657 10.24 -5.27 -2.21
CA LEU A 657 11.07 -6.34 -1.67
C LEU A 657 10.68 -6.69 -0.24
N SER A 658 10.90 -7.95 0.17
CA SER A 658 10.89 -8.30 1.59
C SER A 658 12.04 -7.57 2.32
N VAL A 659 11.83 -7.29 3.60
CA VAL A 659 12.83 -6.66 4.48
C VAL A 659 14.15 -7.43 4.49
N SER A 660 14.06 -8.75 4.55
CA SER A 660 15.21 -9.65 4.51
C SER A 660 16.00 -9.54 3.21
N ARG A 661 15.32 -9.29 2.08
CA ARG A 661 15.99 -9.11 0.80
C ARG A 661 16.55 -7.70 0.66
N ALA A 662 15.77 -6.68 0.99
CA ALA A 662 16.20 -5.28 0.90
C ALA A 662 17.42 -4.99 1.79
N SER A 663 17.60 -5.70 2.91
CA SER A 663 18.75 -5.52 3.80
C SER A 663 20.03 -6.24 3.35
N GLN A 664 19.93 -7.20 2.42
CA GLN A 664 21.09 -7.93 1.92
C GLN A 664 22.00 -7.01 1.09
N ARG A 665 23.31 -7.16 1.29
CA ARG A 665 24.34 -6.43 0.52
C ARG A 665 24.92 -7.24 -0.62
N VAL A 666 24.22 -8.29 -1.03
CA VAL A 666 24.59 -9.20 -2.12
C VAL A 666 23.37 -9.50 -3.00
N PRO A 667 23.52 -9.74 -4.31
CA PRO A 667 22.43 -10.11 -5.20
C PRO A 667 21.76 -11.46 -4.87
N GLY A 668 22.44 -12.33 -4.14
CA GLY A 668 21.94 -13.66 -3.79
C GLY A 668 22.00 -14.68 -4.94
N ASP A 669 21.54 -15.90 -4.66
CA ASP A 669 21.43 -16.97 -5.65
C ASP A 669 20.19 -16.81 -6.55
N HIS A 670 20.02 -17.70 -7.54
CA HIS A 670 18.88 -17.69 -8.48
C HIS A 670 17.49 -17.65 -7.80
N ARG A 671 17.36 -18.11 -6.54
CA ARG A 671 16.09 -18.08 -5.78
C ARG A 671 15.82 -16.73 -5.13
N GLN A 672 16.86 -15.92 -4.93
CA GLN A 672 16.79 -14.58 -4.34
C GLN A 672 16.74 -13.47 -5.39
N ARG A 673 16.97 -13.81 -6.66
CA ARG A 673 16.85 -12.89 -7.82
C ARG A 673 15.41 -12.50 -8.10
N PHE A 674 15.23 -11.41 -8.86
CA PHE A 674 13.90 -10.83 -9.08
C PHE A 674 13.21 -11.39 -10.32
N ARG A 675 11.97 -11.87 -10.14
CA ARG A 675 11.00 -12.13 -11.20
C ARG A 675 10.36 -10.81 -11.61
N ILE A 676 10.91 -10.23 -12.67
CA ILE A 676 10.51 -8.93 -13.21
C ILE A 676 9.21 -9.09 -14.03
N PRO A 677 8.12 -8.37 -13.71
CA PRO A 677 6.91 -8.37 -14.51
C PRO A 677 7.19 -7.98 -15.97
N HIS A 678 6.57 -8.69 -16.92
CA HIS A 678 6.78 -8.48 -18.34
C HIS A 678 5.59 -7.77 -18.99
N LEU A 679 5.85 -6.65 -19.66
CA LEU A 679 4.89 -5.98 -20.56
C LEU A 679 5.35 -6.21 -22.00
N VAL A 680 4.95 -7.33 -22.59
CA VAL A 680 5.36 -7.72 -23.94
C VAL A 680 4.88 -6.67 -24.95
N ASN A 681 5.83 -6.14 -25.74
CA ASN A 681 5.56 -5.22 -26.84
C ASN A 681 6.34 -5.57 -28.12
N ARG A 682 7.14 -6.64 -28.09
CA ARG A 682 7.84 -7.18 -29.26
C ARG A 682 8.21 -8.64 -29.07
N ILE A 683 8.35 -9.37 -30.18
CA ILE A 683 8.90 -10.73 -30.19
C ILE A 683 10.34 -10.65 -30.69
N VAL A 684 11.26 -11.27 -29.96
CA VAL A 684 12.67 -11.31 -30.32
C VAL A 684 13.13 -12.76 -30.48
N TYR A 685 13.57 -13.08 -31.68
CA TYR A 685 14.23 -14.33 -31.99
C TYR A 685 15.70 -14.27 -31.60
N ILE A 686 16.15 -15.25 -30.81
CA ILE A 686 17.54 -15.40 -30.40
C ILE A 686 18.07 -16.73 -30.97
N GLN A 687 19.08 -16.62 -31.83
CA GLN A 687 19.82 -17.78 -32.34
C GLN A 687 21.13 -17.93 -31.57
N THR A 688 21.26 -19.03 -30.84
CA THR A 688 22.49 -19.38 -30.12
C THR A 688 22.60 -20.90 -29.98
N SER A 689 23.81 -21.43 -29.84
CA SER A 689 23.99 -22.83 -29.47
C SER A 689 23.55 -23.07 -28.02
N LEU A 690 22.87 -24.19 -27.77
CA LEU A 690 22.69 -24.71 -26.41
C LEU A 690 24.01 -25.33 -25.93
N PRO A 691 24.35 -25.25 -24.63
CA PRO A 691 25.51 -25.93 -24.09
C PRO A 691 25.48 -27.44 -24.39
N PRO A 692 26.63 -28.08 -24.67
CA PRO A 692 26.67 -29.52 -24.86
C PRO A 692 26.26 -30.24 -23.57
N HIS A 693 25.34 -31.19 -23.67
CA HIS A 693 25.02 -32.12 -22.58
C HIS A 693 26.18 -33.11 -22.43
N THR A 694 26.50 -33.52 -21.20
CA THR A 694 27.65 -34.40 -20.89
C THR A 694 27.53 -35.81 -21.47
N ASP A 695 26.31 -36.19 -21.89
CA ASP A 695 26.00 -37.50 -22.49
C ASP A 695 25.73 -37.36 -23.99
N GLN A 696 26.57 -38.03 -24.80
CA GLN A 696 26.33 -38.16 -26.23
C GLN A 696 25.10 -39.05 -26.48
N GLY A 697 24.01 -38.47 -27.00
CA GLY A 697 22.74 -39.15 -27.29
C GLY A 697 21.53 -38.61 -26.53
N SER A 698 21.72 -37.62 -25.66
CA SER A 698 20.64 -36.96 -24.90
C SER A 698 19.70 -36.12 -25.79
N GLY A 699 18.40 -36.22 -25.52
CA GLY A 699 17.34 -35.58 -26.32
C GLY A 699 17.24 -34.07 -26.07
N PHE A 700 16.42 -33.36 -26.85
CA PHE A 700 16.28 -31.89 -26.74
C PHE A 700 15.89 -31.43 -25.32
N LYS A 701 15.03 -32.20 -24.63
CA LYS A 701 14.62 -31.96 -23.24
C LYS A 701 15.79 -31.96 -22.25
N ASP A 702 16.73 -32.87 -22.42
CA ASP A 702 17.92 -32.95 -21.56
C ASP A 702 18.82 -31.72 -21.77
N ARG A 703 18.95 -31.26 -23.02
CA ARG A 703 19.69 -30.02 -23.34
C ARG A 703 19.04 -28.78 -22.72
N LEU A 704 17.72 -28.70 -22.68
CA LEU A 704 17.00 -27.61 -21.98
C LEU A 704 17.27 -27.63 -20.47
N ARG A 705 17.28 -28.82 -19.84
CA ARG A 705 17.66 -28.97 -18.42
C ARG A 705 19.08 -28.51 -18.15
N SER A 706 20.06 -28.98 -18.92
CA SER A 706 21.45 -28.50 -18.78
C SER A 706 21.56 -26.99 -19.00
N TYR A 707 20.77 -26.41 -19.91
CA TYR A 707 20.80 -24.97 -20.14
C TYR A 707 20.17 -24.18 -18.99
N GLN A 708 19.11 -24.71 -18.37
CA GLN A 708 18.51 -24.15 -17.16
C GLN A 708 19.53 -24.15 -16.01
N GLU A 709 20.17 -25.29 -15.73
CA GLU A 709 21.20 -25.41 -14.70
C GLU A 709 22.39 -24.47 -14.96
N PHE A 710 22.87 -24.42 -16.21
CA PHE A 710 23.93 -23.50 -16.62
C PHE A 710 23.54 -22.03 -16.37
N SER A 711 22.30 -21.66 -16.71
CA SER A 711 21.80 -20.29 -16.57
C SER A 711 21.66 -19.86 -15.11
N GLN A 712 21.15 -20.76 -14.26
CA GLN A 712 21.01 -20.50 -12.82
C GLN A 712 22.37 -20.42 -12.12
N ASN A 713 23.30 -21.32 -12.45
CA ASN A 713 24.57 -21.44 -11.73
C ASN A 713 25.64 -20.44 -12.20
N LEU A 714 25.78 -20.21 -13.51
CA LEU A 714 26.86 -19.37 -14.05
C LEU A 714 26.42 -17.95 -14.35
N ASN A 715 25.17 -17.76 -14.78
CA ASN A 715 24.65 -16.43 -15.11
C ASN A 715 23.82 -15.80 -13.99
N LEU A 716 23.56 -16.56 -12.91
CA LEU A 716 22.68 -16.15 -11.80
C LEU A 716 21.30 -15.71 -12.30
N PHE A 717 20.80 -16.32 -13.36
CA PHE A 717 19.44 -16.06 -13.83
C PHE A 717 18.45 -16.75 -12.90
N THR A 718 17.23 -16.20 -12.80
CA THR A 718 16.17 -16.85 -12.02
C THR A 718 15.84 -18.24 -12.56
N ASP A 719 16.08 -18.45 -13.85
CA ASP A 719 15.65 -19.63 -14.59
C ASP A 719 16.35 -19.71 -15.97
N ILE A 720 15.81 -20.54 -16.87
CA ILE A 720 16.15 -20.54 -18.30
C ILE A 720 15.79 -19.18 -18.96
N PRO A 721 16.61 -18.63 -19.87
CA PRO A 721 16.47 -17.25 -20.34
C PRO A 721 15.31 -16.92 -21.27
N HIS A 722 14.83 -17.87 -22.09
CA HIS A 722 13.82 -17.61 -23.14
C HIS A 722 12.43 -18.14 -22.75
N HIS A 723 11.38 -17.59 -23.36
CA HIS A 723 9.99 -17.97 -23.08
C HIS A 723 9.58 -19.21 -23.86
N PHE A 724 10.10 -19.36 -25.08
CA PHE A 724 9.83 -20.53 -25.92
C PHE A 724 11.11 -21.03 -26.59
N TYR A 725 11.18 -22.34 -26.80
CA TYR A 725 12.27 -23.02 -27.48
C TYR A 725 11.69 -23.90 -28.58
N ILE A 726 12.20 -23.75 -29.80
CA ILE A 726 11.75 -24.56 -30.93
C ILE A 726 12.85 -25.58 -31.24
N SER A 727 12.50 -26.87 -31.22
CA SER A 727 13.47 -27.92 -31.58
C SER A 727 13.67 -27.98 -33.09
N PRO A 728 14.78 -28.59 -33.57
CA PRO A 728 14.95 -28.91 -34.98
C PRO A 728 13.83 -29.77 -35.57
N ASP A 729 13.07 -30.49 -34.76
CA ASP A 729 11.95 -31.34 -35.22
C ASP A 729 10.60 -30.58 -35.27
N GLY A 730 10.55 -29.30 -34.88
CA GLY A 730 9.33 -28.48 -34.90
C GLY A 730 8.48 -28.54 -33.62
N ASP A 731 8.97 -29.18 -32.57
CA ASP A 731 8.32 -29.13 -31.25
C ASP A 731 8.55 -27.78 -30.59
N ILE A 732 7.49 -27.19 -30.03
CA ILE A 732 7.55 -25.94 -29.25
C ILE A 732 7.54 -26.28 -27.77
N TYR A 733 8.63 -25.98 -27.07
CA TYR A 733 8.77 -26.16 -25.64
C TYR A 733 8.55 -24.83 -24.91
N GLU A 734 7.65 -24.84 -23.93
CA GLU A 734 7.48 -23.73 -23.00
C GLU A 734 8.71 -23.62 -22.09
N GLY A 735 9.34 -22.45 -22.10
CA GLY A 735 10.48 -22.09 -21.26
C GLY A 735 10.03 -21.36 -20.00
N ARG A 736 10.31 -20.06 -19.97
CA ARG A 736 9.86 -19.13 -18.94
C ARG A 736 8.43 -18.66 -19.21
N ASN A 737 7.67 -18.45 -18.13
CA ASN A 737 6.34 -17.84 -18.21
C ASN A 737 6.41 -16.45 -18.88
N PRO A 738 5.66 -16.18 -19.96
CA PRO A 738 5.63 -14.89 -20.66
C PRO A 738 5.24 -13.66 -19.83
N SER A 739 4.71 -13.83 -18.62
CA SER A 739 4.44 -12.74 -17.68
C SER A 739 5.68 -12.27 -16.90
N ILE A 740 6.82 -12.97 -17.04
CA ILE A 740 8.07 -12.65 -16.38
C ILE A 740 9.13 -12.42 -17.45
N ALA A 741 9.78 -11.25 -17.41
CA ALA A 741 10.74 -10.87 -18.43
C ALA A 741 11.86 -11.91 -18.53
N GLY A 742 12.25 -12.21 -19.77
CA GLY A 742 13.38 -13.08 -20.07
C GLY A 742 14.71 -12.52 -19.58
N ASP A 743 15.74 -13.34 -19.65
CA ASP A 743 17.10 -12.95 -19.30
C ASP A 743 18.02 -12.97 -20.50
N THR A 744 18.98 -12.04 -20.54
CA THR A 744 20.02 -11.99 -21.57
C THR A 744 21.39 -11.86 -20.93
N ALA A 745 22.39 -12.43 -21.59
CA ALA A 745 23.80 -12.28 -21.21
C ALA A 745 24.51 -11.12 -21.95
N GLY A 746 23.78 -10.38 -22.80
CA GLY A 746 24.29 -9.29 -23.64
C GLY A 746 23.74 -7.91 -23.25
N ARG A 747 23.94 -6.91 -24.12
CA ARG A 747 23.46 -5.53 -23.93
C ARG A 747 21.96 -5.34 -24.20
N MET A 748 21.29 -6.35 -24.76
CA MET A 748 19.87 -6.25 -25.10
C MET A 748 19.00 -6.10 -23.84
N ASN A 749 18.20 -5.05 -23.78
CA ASN A 749 17.20 -4.87 -22.74
C ASN A 749 16.03 -5.85 -22.96
N PRO A 750 15.80 -6.82 -22.05
CA PRO A 750 14.69 -7.76 -22.19
C PRO A 750 13.32 -7.13 -21.89
N ALA A 751 13.27 -5.88 -21.40
CA ALA A 751 12.01 -5.18 -21.14
C ALA A 751 11.15 -5.12 -22.42
N GLY A 752 9.97 -5.73 -22.34
CA GLY A 752 9.01 -5.88 -23.43
C GLY A 752 9.36 -6.87 -24.54
N ALA A 753 10.51 -7.53 -24.47
CA ALA A 753 10.92 -8.53 -25.46
C ALA A 753 10.48 -9.94 -25.07
N LEU A 754 9.55 -10.52 -25.80
CA LEU A 754 9.24 -11.94 -25.73
C LEU A 754 10.29 -12.73 -26.51
N LEU A 755 11.21 -13.34 -25.77
CA LEU A 755 12.34 -14.09 -26.31
C LEU A 755 11.94 -15.50 -26.76
N ILE A 756 12.20 -15.82 -28.03
CA ILE A 756 12.05 -17.16 -28.61
C ILE A 756 13.42 -17.66 -29.04
N TRP A 757 13.84 -18.81 -28.54
CA TRP A 757 15.09 -19.44 -28.93
C TRP A 757 14.91 -20.29 -30.19
N LEU A 758 15.85 -20.15 -31.14
CA LEU A 758 15.94 -20.94 -32.35
C LEU A 758 17.31 -21.65 -32.48
N PRO A 759 17.36 -22.85 -33.09
CA PRO A 759 18.61 -23.53 -33.38
C PRO A 759 19.52 -22.69 -34.28
N SER A 760 20.82 -22.61 -33.92
CA SER A 760 21.84 -21.93 -34.73
C SER A 760 22.16 -22.63 -36.06
N THR A 761 21.64 -23.85 -36.26
CA THR A 761 21.81 -24.67 -37.47
C THR A 761 20.70 -24.49 -38.49
N LEU A 762 19.79 -23.51 -38.31
CA LEU A 762 18.81 -23.12 -39.33
C LEU A 762 19.51 -22.40 -40.50
N THR A 763 20.32 -23.14 -41.25
CA THR A 763 20.68 -22.82 -42.63
C THR A 763 19.55 -23.28 -43.55
N SER A 764 19.37 -22.61 -44.69
CA SER A 764 18.17 -22.51 -45.54
C SER A 764 17.42 -23.79 -45.97
N ASP A 765 17.81 -25.01 -45.57
CA ASP A 765 17.17 -26.25 -46.01
C ASP A 765 16.93 -27.31 -44.90
N GLU A 766 17.35 -27.13 -43.64
CA GLU A 766 17.36 -28.24 -42.66
C GLU A 766 16.41 -28.16 -41.45
N SER A 767 15.29 -27.42 -41.54
CA SER A 767 14.05 -27.85 -40.83
C SER A 767 12.86 -26.99 -41.23
N GLU A 768 12.10 -27.47 -42.23
CA GLU A 768 10.77 -26.95 -42.56
C GLU A 768 9.85 -26.97 -41.31
N ALA A 769 9.97 -28.03 -40.49
CA ALA A 769 9.16 -28.21 -39.29
C ALA A 769 9.40 -27.12 -38.21
N ALA A 770 10.66 -26.75 -37.96
CA ALA A 770 11.00 -25.69 -37.00
C ALA A 770 10.56 -24.31 -37.50
N SER A 771 10.66 -24.08 -38.82
CA SER A 771 10.23 -22.83 -39.45
C SER A 771 8.70 -22.68 -39.40
N GLU A 772 7.96 -23.76 -39.67
CA GLU A 772 6.50 -23.81 -39.55
C GLU A 772 6.04 -23.65 -38.09
N ALA A 773 6.76 -24.27 -37.14
CA ALA A 773 6.50 -24.12 -35.71
C ALA A 773 6.73 -22.67 -35.24
N ALA A 774 7.80 -22.02 -35.70
CA ALA A 774 8.07 -20.61 -35.43
C ALA A 774 6.94 -19.71 -35.96
N LEU A 775 6.46 -19.96 -37.17
CA LEU A 775 5.35 -19.21 -37.76
C LEU A 775 4.05 -19.36 -36.95
N ARG A 776 3.68 -20.60 -36.61
CA ARG A 776 2.48 -20.90 -35.79
C ARG A 776 2.54 -20.22 -34.42
N LEU A 777 3.69 -20.32 -33.75
CA LEU A 777 3.91 -19.70 -32.46
C LEU A 777 3.86 -18.16 -32.56
N THR A 778 4.55 -17.58 -33.54
CA THR A 778 4.58 -16.11 -33.75
C THR A 778 3.19 -15.57 -33.93
N THR A 779 2.40 -16.18 -34.81
CA THR A 779 1.06 -15.71 -35.14
C THR A 779 0.16 -15.75 -33.90
N ASN A 780 0.22 -16.83 -33.11
CA ASN A 780 -0.51 -16.95 -31.85
C ASN A 780 -0.05 -15.93 -30.79
N LEU A 781 1.26 -15.69 -30.67
CA LEU A 781 1.79 -14.73 -29.69
C LEU A 781 1.52 -13.28 -30.09
N MET A 782 1.63 -12.95 -31.39
CA MET A 782 1.24 -11.64 -31.91
C MET A 782 -0.23 -11.37 -31.64
N GLN A 783 -1.07 -12.39 -31.80
CA GLN A 783 -2.49 -12.32 -31.41
C GLN A 783 -2.68 -12.15 -29.89
N HIS A 784 -1.94 -12.91 -29.08
CA HIS A 784 -2.09 -12.89 -27.62
C HIS A 784 -1.64 -11.56 -27.00
N PHE A 785 -0.59 -10.95 -27.54
CA PHE A 785 0.04 -9.73 -27.03
C PHE A 785 -0.28 -8.47 -27.83
N ASP A 786 -1.19 -8.56 -28.81
CA ASP A 786 -1.61 -7.44 -29.68
C ASP A 786 -0.42 -6.76 -30.40
N LEU A 787 0.42 -7.58 -31.04
CA LEU A 787 1.63 -7.13 -31.75
C LEU A 787 1.43 -7.15 -33.26
N ASP A 788 2.17 -6.29 -33.97
CA ASP A 788 2.20 -6.29 -35.43
C ASP A 788 3.56 -6.77 -36.00
N HIS A 789 3.65 -6.86 -37.32
CA HIS A 789 4.84 -7.38 -38.02
C HIS A 789 6.10 -6.51 -37.81
N SER A 790 5.94 -5.24 -37.44
CA SER A 790 7.02 -4.31 -37.10
C SER A 790 7.61 -4.59 -35.71
N ASP A 791 6.87 -5.27 -34.85
CA ASP A 791 7.28 -5.71 -33.52
C ASP A 791 8.08 -7.02 -33.53
N LEU A 792 8.38 -7.56 -34.72
CA LEU A 792 9.21 -8.75 -34.90
C LEU A 792 10.69 -8.38 -35.09
N CYS A 793 11.52 -8.88 -34.18
CA CYS A 793 12.95 -8.63 -34.13
C CYS A 793 13.75 -9.94 -34.15
N MET A 794 14.95 -9.90 -34.71
CA MET A 794 15.94 -10.98 -34.62
C MET A 794 17.23 -10.40 -34.05
N SER A 795 17.78 -11.04 -33.02
CA SER A 795 18.99 -10.60 -32.33
C SER A 795 20.05 -11.70 -32.34
N ASP A 796 21.29 -11.30 -32.60
CA ASP A 796 22.45 -12.10 -32.22
C ASP A 796 22.70 -11.90 -30.72
N ALA A 797 23.18 -12.93 -30.01
CA ALA A 797 23.39 -12.88 -28.57
C ALA A 797 24.46 -11.85 -28.13
N ALA A 798 25.19 -11.25 -29.08
CA ALA A 798 26.35 -10.40 -28.83
C ALA A 798 26.15 -8.88 -29.04
N GLU A 799 25.16 -8.41 -29.83
CA GLU A 799 25.03 -6.98 -30.18
C GLU A 799 23.63 -6.40 -29.88
N SER A 800 23.61 -5.14 -29.41
CA SER A 800 22.44 -4.40 -28.92
C SER A 800 21.46 -3.91 -29.98
N ASN A 801 21.73 -4.13 -31.26
CA ASN A 801 20.94 -3.51 -32.32
C ASN A 801 19.80 -4.45 -32.75
N CYS A 802 18.59 -4.14 -32.28
CA CYS A 802 17.40 -4.45 -33.07
C CYS A 802 17.59 -3.78 -34.43
N VAL A 803 17.80 -4.57 -35.48
CA VAL A 803 17.80 -4.05 -36.85
C VAL A 803 16.35 -3.72 -37.19
N TYR A 804 15.92 -2.51 -36.86
CA TYR A 804 14.65 -1.95 -37.34
C TYR A 804 14.61 -2.03 -38.87
N ALA A 805 13.40 -2.21 -39.42
CA ALA A 805 13.19 -2.19 -40.86
C ALA A 805 13.69 -0.84 -41.45
N CYS A 806 14.80 -0.87 -42.20
CA CYS A 806 15.10 0.22 -43.13
C CYS A 806 14.06 0.16 -44.25
N PHE A 807 13.23 1.19 -44.37
CA PHE A 807 12.41 1.44 -45.54
C PHE A 807 13.25 2.19 -46.58
N GLY A 808 13.62 1.52 -47.68
CA GLY A 808 14.33 2.13 -48.81
C GLY A 808 15.24 1.13 -49.54
N GLU A 809 15.50 1.40 -50.82
CA GLU A 809 16.19 0.51 -51.78
C GLU A 809 17.70 0.25 -51.52
N GLU A 810 18.26 0.58 -50.36
CA GLU A 810 19.67 0.30 -50.08
C GLU A 810 19.88 -0.26 -48.66
N CYS A 811 19.81 -1.58 -48.54
CA CYS A 811 20.44 -2.33 -47.44
C CYS A 811 20.90 -3.68 -47.97
N ASP A 812 22.09 -3.68 -48.57
CA ASP A 812 22.74 -4.87 -49.11
C ASP A 812 23.82 -5.36 -48.15
N LYS A 813 23.86 -6.68 -47.93
CA LYS A 813 24.87 -7.52 -47.23
C LYS A 813 24.68 -7.74 -45.71
N TRP A 814 24.05 -8.86 -45.31
CA TRP A 814 24.74 -10.12 -44.96
C TRP A 814 23.71 -11.24 -44.67
N ASP A 815 24.04 -12.46 -45.12
CA ASP A 815 23.30 -13.74 -45.17
C ASP A 815 22.55 -14.19 -43.89
N ARG A 816 21.54 -13.42 -43.46
CA ARG A 816 20.57 -13.69 -42.37
C ARG A 816 19.13 -13.41 -42.80
N ASP A 817 18.95 -13.05 -44.07
CA ASP A 817 17.70 -12.53 -44.62
C ASP A 817 16.68 -13.63 -44.94
N ASN A 818 17.05 -14.90 -45.07
CA ASN A 818 16.13 -15.92 -45.58
C ASN A 818 15.01 -16.30 -44.59
N LEU A 819 15.28 -16.66 -43.33
CA LEU A 819 14.20 -16.99 -42.38
C LEU A 819 13.42 -15.73 -41.94
N ARG A 820 14.13 -14.60 -41.81
CA ARG A 820 13.56 -13.31 -41.43
C ARG A 820 12.62 -12.77 -42.50
N ASN A 821 13.03 -12.79 -43.77
CA ASN A 821 12.20 -12.36 -44.88
C ASN A 821 11.13 -13.39 -45.19
N TRP A 822 11.41 -14.70 -45.05
CA TRP A 822 10.39 -15.74 -45.20
C TRP A 822 9.27 -15.62 -44.15
N LEU A 823 9.57 -15.52 -42.85
CA LEU A 823 8.54 -15.32 -41.81
C LEU A 823 7.75 -14.03 -42.05
N ARG A 824 8.42 -12.95 -42.48
CA ARG A 824 7.76 -11.69 -42.83
C ARG A 824 6.88 -11.82 -44.07
N GLU A 825 7.36 -12.46 -45.13
CA GLU A 825 6.61 -12.69 -46.37
C GLU A 825 5.37 -13.55 -46.10
N GLN A 826 5.50 -14.60 -45.30
CA GLN A 826 4.37 -15.46 -44.92
C GLN A 826 3.35 -14.71 -44.03
N VAL A 827 3.81 -13.94 -43.04
CA VAL A 827 2.91 -13.13 -42.18
C VAL A 827 2.24 -11.98 -42.96
N ILE A 828 2.96 -11.32 -43.88
CA ILE A 828 2.44 -10.22 -44.70
C ILE A 828 1.52 -10.73 -45.82
N ALA A 829 1.82 -11.88 -46.43
CA ALA A 829 1.03 -12.43 -47.52
C ALA A 829 -0.37 -12.90 -47.09
N GLY A 830 -0.59 -13.11 -45.79
CA GLY A 830 -1.84 -13.71 -45.29
C GLY A 830 -2.10 -15.10 -45.85
N GLU A 831 -1.10 -15.74 -46.47
CA GLU A 831 -1.16 -17.09 -46.99
C GLU A 831 -0.77 -18.07 -45.89
N LEU A 832 -1.69 -18.26 -44.94
CA LEU A 832 -2.09 -19.52 -44.28
C LEU A 832 -3.15 -19.27 -43.21
#